data_AF-A0A9D5M4E3-F1
#
_entry.id   AF-A0A9D5M4E3-F1
#
_cell.length_a   1.000
_cell.length_b   1.000
_cell.length_c   1.000
_cell.angle_alpha   90.00
_cell.angle_beta   90.00
_cell.angle_gamma   90.00
#
_symmetry.space_group_name_H-M   'P 1'
#
loop_
_entity.id
_entity.type
_entity.pdbx_description
1 polymer ?
#
loop_
_entity_poly.entity_id
_entity_poly.type
_entity_poly.pdbx_seq_one_letter_code
_entity_poly.pdbx_strand_id
1 'polypeptide(L)'
;MFTFDSIKRIDQFNKDEFINPPKENFPIYSWVWNDVLTREKIKDGIEEMNRLNIKGFYIIPIPPEFRPDSMITKLYPPYLSDGFFEYVDYAIEISKKFDMEVWLYDEGGWPSGQASGRVAENIENPYVRLVKLDESDGKIRREYKQNGITDLLNKEVTECFIKLTHNEYVDKLSNINKCSCFFTDEPKTEMPSCTAEFEKIWKKRYKLPLNELYEIVFKKNHTEEEQKYLIAYKLMIGEIFKRNYFESIKKYCNEHDLLSVGHLDRDHVAESAGYLGYGSVISILRTLDIPGIDVIARQIMPGCCVEEKQDTVLRFFPRVASSAAHLNGTNLALSESFSVYGTISYEIMRYVVNYQISRGINLINPMLISYGKSGFLTYAQRPNFSENAPLAHALSQFNMETARKCYMMTRGRTVIHTALLCPVNGLLAGGEYSKNCAAQYKMLGEKLENCGIDFDIIDYDAVREGTLKENQIEIGDMVYTNIYWIDDKFIPEDIMTVLKKVGSDATPLYMSSDGYKNIKVTMRKTATERICFLYNEGGDAVQSRIGIPDIRNAYVCDIQTGEYLSCNTYTENDWSFFDVKLESGESIIVVFTDEKLSYKAEDCTGLIVKIENVNSIGFKRYRLCEDGFATNSGRLHKEYFGEFSFEKYLGKDFSGEVTFSGNFKIPDAKIENAYFVMEQVECCAAVEINNIHIGYALHPPYRIKFDPSILEKGENKVVFTVANSVANEYVYSDNEKNYTEAQLGTYHRMTQGYEQDMISGGIYGDIKIECEIAVKKNEN
;
A
#
# COMPACT_ATOMS: atom_id res chain seq x y z
N MET A 1 -0.38 -0.29 20.23
CA MET A 1 -1.46 0.63 19.87
C MET A 1 -0.82 1.85 19.28
N PHE A 2 -1.36 2.30 18.14
CA PHE A 2 -0.93 3.58 17.58
C PHE A 2 -1.34 4.71 18.53
N THR A 3 -0.43 5.65 18.73
CA THR A 3 -0.58 6.81 19.62
C THR A 3 0.07 8.03 18.96
N PHE A 4 -0.17 9.23 19.50
CA PHE A 4 0.54 10.43 19.07
C PHE A 4 2.07 10.32 19.18
N ASP A 5 2.59 9.44 20.05
CA ASP A 5 4.02 9.20 20.15
C ASP A 5 4.52 8.18 19.12
N SER A 6 3.71 7.18 18.74
CA SER A 6 4.11 6.18 17.74
C SER A 6 4.20 6.75 16.32
N ILE A 7 3.47 7.83 16.03
CA ILE A 7 3.53 8.51 14.73
C ILE A 7 4.71 9.50 14.64
N LYS A 8 5.38 9.78 15.76
CA LYS A 8 6.57 10.63 15.77
C LYS A 8 7.78 9.85 15.28
N ARG A 9 8.84 10.60 14.99
CA ARG A 9 10.13 10.04 14.62
C ARG A 9 10.72 9.20 15.75
N ILE A 10 11.31 8.07 15.37
CA ILE A 10 12.05 7.21 16.30
C ILE A 10 13.52 7.15 15.86
N ASP A 11 14.39 7.86 16.59
CA ASP A 11 15.79 8.05 16.20
C ASP A 11 16.73 6.87 16.51
N GLN A 12 16.20 5.77 17.06
CA GLN A 12 16.97 4.59 17.46
C GLN A 12 16.57 3.37 16.63
N PHE A 13 17.57 2.61 16.20
CA PHE A 13 17.40 1.28 15.64
C PHE A 13 17.66 0.23 16.75
N ASN A 14 16.79 -0.77 16.84
CA ASN A 14 16.93 -1.90 17.76
C ASN A 14 16.87 -3.22 16.98
N LYS A 15 17.90 -4.05 17.15
CA LYS A 15 18.02 -5.33 16.44
C LYS A 15 16.93 -6.33 16.81
N ASP A 16 16.54 -6.40 18.08
CA ASP A 16 15.52 -7.35 18.54
C ASP A 16 14.14 -6.98 17.99
N GLU A 17 13.85 -5.68 17.90
CA GLU A 17 12.66 -5.17 17.21
C GLU A 17 12.74 -5.35 15.69
N PHE A 18 13.92 -5.34 15.08
CA PHE A 18 14.03 -5.73 13.67
C PHE A 18 13.75 -7.22 13.45
N ILE A 19 14.23 -8.09 14.35
CA ILE A 19 13.93 -9.53 14.26
C ILE A 19 12.43 -9.78 14.50
N ASN A 20 11.84 -9.08 15.49
CA ASN A 20 10.43 -9.16 15.85
C ASN A 20 9.81 -7.76 15.91
N PRO A 21 9.32 -7.23 14.78
CA PRO A 21 8.75 -5.89 14.71
C PRO A 21 7.59 -5.68 15.68
N PRO A 22 7.47 -4.48 16.28
CA PRO A 22 6.24 -4.05 16.92
C PRO A 22 5.05 -4.18 15.95
N LYS A 23 3.85 -4.44 16.49
CA LYS A 23 2.64 -4.63 15.69
C LYS A 23 2.26 -3.42 14.84
N GLU A 24 2.70 -2.23 15.22
CA GLU A 24 2.52 -0.98 14.48
C GLU A 24 3.27 -0.97 13.14
N ASN A 25 4.24 -1.88 12.95
CA ASN A 25 4.93 -2.06 11.68
C ASN A 25 4.32 -3.16 10.82
N PHE A 26 3.42 -3.99 11.35
CA PHE A 26 2.72 -5.02 10.58
C PHE A 26 1.65 -4.39 9.68
N PRO A 27 1.31 -5.05 8.55
CA PRO A 27 0.17 -4.64 7.76
C PRO A 27 -1.14 -4.65 8.56
N ILE A 28 -2.04 -3.69 8.31
CA ILE A 28 -3.35 -3.56 8.96
C ILE A 28 -4.45 -3.85 7.94
N TYR A 29 -5.11 -4.99 8.06
CA TYR A 29 -6.03 -5.49 7.02
C TYR A 29 -7.41 -4.84 7.09
N SER A 30 -8.05 -4.64 5.95
CA SER A 30 -9.49 -4.36 5.96
C SER A 30 -10.29 -5.63 6.20
N TRP A 31 -11.20 -5.58 7.17
CA TRP A 31 -12.15 -6.66 7.44
C TRP A 31 -13.57 -6.23 7.07
N VAL A 32 -14.03 -6.73 5.93
CA VAL A 32 -15.27 -6.29 5.28
C VAL A 32 -16.46 -7.06 5.83
N TRP A 33 -17.28 -6.39 6.63
CA TRP A 33 -18.50 -6.94 7.22
C TRP A 33 -19.69 -6.80 6.25
N ASN A 34 -19.99 -7.89 5.54
CA ASN A 34 -20.97 -7.96 4.44
C ASN A 34 -22.01 -9.08 4.62
N ASP A 35 -22.05 -9.75 5.77
CA ASP A 35 -22.97 -10.86 6.08
C ASP A 35 -23.51 -10.74 7.51
N VAL A 36 -24.44 -11.63 7.89
CA VAL A 36 -25.06 -11.65 9.22
C VAL A 36 -24.01 -11.89 10.31
N LEU A 37 -23.90 -10.93 11.22
CA LEU A 37 -22.95 -10.91 12.32
C LEU A 37 -23.33 -11.93 13.39
N THR A 38 -22.36 -12.75 13.80
CA THR A 38 -22.48 -13.66 14.94
C THR A 38 -21.20 -13.64 15.76
N ARG A 39 -21.32 -13.89 17.07
CA ARG A 39 -20.15 -13.94 17.97
C ARG A 39 -19.19 -15.07 17.62
N GLU A 40 -19.70 -16.16 17.05
CA GLU A 40 -18.90 -17.30 16.59
C GLU A 40 -18.04 -16.91 15.39
N LYS A 41 -18.66 -16.43 14.30
CA LYS A 41 -17.94 -16.02 13.08
C LYS A 41 -16.94 -14.89 13.34
N ILE A 42 -17.27 -13.92 14.21
CA ILE A 42 -16.33 -12.85 14.59
C ILE A 42 -15.10 -13.43 15.30
N LYS A 43 -15.33 -14.32 16.27
CA LYS A 43 -14.25 -14.99 16.99
C LYS A 43 -13.38 -15.80 16.04
N ASP A 44 -14.00 -16.60 15.17
CA ASP A 44 -13.30 -17.45 14.21
C ASP A 44 -12.46 -16.62 13.23
N GLY A 45 -13.00 -15.49 12.75
CA GLY A 45 -12.27 -14.57 11.86
C GLY A 45 -11.05 -13.94 12.53
N ILE A 46 -11.15 -13.56 13.82
CA ILE A 46 -10.00 -13.04 14.58
C ILE A 46 -8.97 -14.15 14.85
N GLU A 47 -9.41 -15.37 15.18
CA GLU A 47 -8.51 -16.50 15.36
C GLU A 47 -7.79 -16.90 14.05
N GLU A 48 -8.47 -16.81 12.91
CA GLU A 48 -7.91 -16.98 11.57
C GLU A 48 -6.85 -15.91 11.28
N MET A 49 -7.18 -14.63 11.48
CA MET A 49 -6.21 -13.53 11.34
C MET A 49 -4.95 -13.79 12.17
N ASN A 50 -5.11 -14.27 13.42
CA ASN A 50 -3.97 -14.61 14.27
C ASN A 50 -3.12 -15.77 13.69
N ARG A 51 -3.76 -16.82 13.15
CA ARG A 51 -3.06 -17.93 12.47
C ARG A 51 -2.32 -17.50 11.20
N LEU A 52 -2.79 -16.44 10.54
CA LEU A 52 -2.15 -15.83 9.37
C LEU A 52 -1.11 -14.74 9.75
N ASN A 53 -0.80 -14.60 11.05
CA ASN A 53 0.12 -13.60 11.59
C ASN A 53 -0.28 -12.15 11.24
N ILE A 54 -1.59 -11.89 11.15
CA ILE A 54 -2.14 -10.55 11.00
C ILE A 54 -2.20 -9.94 12.40
N LYS A 55 -1.62 -8.74 12.56
CA LYS A 55 -1.51 -8.06 13.86
C LYS A 55 -2.45 -6.87 14.01
N GLY A 56 -3.19 -6.52 12.98
CA GLY A 56 -4.20 -5.48 13.08
C GLY A 56 -5.20 -5.48 11.94
N PHE A 57 -6.36 -4.90 12.19
CA PHE A 57 -7.40 -4.72 11.20
C PHE A 57 -8.27 -3.49 11.46
N TYR A 58 -9.04 -3.10 10.44
CA TYR A 58 -10.13 -2.13 10.56
C TYR A 58 -11.42 -2.69 9.95
N ILE A 59 -12.55 -2.42 10.59
CA ILE A 59 -13.84 -3.00 10.19
C ILE A 59 -14.49 -2.09 9.18
N ILE A 60 -14.69 -2.56 7.95
CA ILE A 60 -15.48 -1.85 6.93
C ILE A 60 -16.89 -2.47 6.90
N PRO A 61 -17.92 -1.80 7.47
CA PRO A 61 -19.29 -2.29 7.35
C PRO A 61 -19.83 -1.98 5.95
N ILE A 62 -20.41 -2.99 5.30
CA ILE A 62 -21.10 -2.84 4.02
C ILE A 62 -22.60 -3.09 4.22
N PRO A 63 -23.36 -2.07 4.68
CA PRO A 63 -24.80 -2.22 4.94
C PRO A 63 -25.60 -2.42 3.64
N PRO A 64 -26.81 -3.01 3.69
CA PRO A 64 -27.64 -3.20 2.50
C PRO A 64 -28.01 -1.90 1.77
N GLU A 65 -28.01 -0.76 2.47
CA GLU A 65 -28.21 0.58 1.91
C GLU A 65 -27.03 1.06 1.05
N PHE A 66 -25.85 0.45 1.22
CA PHE A 66 -24.67 0.78 0.43
C PHE A 66 -24.76 0.17 -0.97
N ARG A 67 -25.00 1.02 -1.98
CA ARG A 67 -25.05 0.65 -3.40
C ARG A 67 -25.93 -0.60 -3.65
N PRO A 68 -27.23 -0.57 -3.28
CA PRO A 68 -28.11 -1.74 -3.25
C PRO A 68 -28.28 -2.44 -4.61
N ASP A 69 -27.98 -1.75 -5.71
CA ASP A 69 -28.10 -2.31 -7.07
C ASP A 69 -26.79 -2.90 -7.62
N SER A 70 -25.66 -2.78 -6.90
CA SER A 70 -24.34 -3.18 -7.41
C SER A 70 -23.39 -3.78 -6.38
N MET A 71 -23.70 -3.71 -5.08
CA MET A 71 -22.95 -4.35 -4.00
C MET A 71 -23.91 -4.95 -2.97
N ILE A 72 -24.60 -6.02 -3.36
CA ILE A 72 -25.55 -6.72 -2.48
C ILE A 72 -24.80 -7.28 -1.26
N THR A 73 -25.36 -7.10 -0.06
CA THR A 73 -24.84 -7.68 1.18
C THR A 73 -25.97 -8.22 2.05
N LYS A 74 -25.60 -8.90 3.13
CA LYS A 74 -26.52 -9.42 4.14
C LYS A 74 -26.19 -8.89 5.53
N LEU A 75 -25.50 -7.74 5.62
CA LEU A 75 -25.06 -7.20 6.91
C LEU A 75 -26.26 -7.00 7.84
N TYR A 76 -26.22 -7.68 8.97
CA TYR A 76 -27.20 -7.56 10.05
C TYR A 76 -26.51 -7.90 11.38
N PRO A 77 -26.79 -7.21 12.51
CA PRO A 77 -27.75 -6.10 12.70
C PRO A 77 -27.45 -4.85 11.84
N PRO A 78 -28.43 -3.96 11.63
CA PRO A 78 -28.25 -2.79 10.78
C PRO A 78 -27.08 -1.92 11.24
N TYR A 79 -26.33 -1.34 10.30
CA TYR A 79 -25.24 -0.42 10.58
C TYR A 79 -25.68 0.70 11.54
N LEU A 80 -24.81 1.05 12.49
CA LEU A 80 -25.06 2.03 13.58
C LEU A 80 -26.25 1.71 14.51
N SER A 81 -26.78 0.48 14.50
CA SER A 81 -27.72 0.02 15.53
C SER A 81 -26.98 -0.41 16.80
N ASP A 82 -27.68 -0.49 17.93
CA ASP A 82 -27.09 -0.97 19.19
C ASP A 82 -26.50 -2.38 19.03
N GLY A 83 -27.21 -3.26 18.31
CA GLY A 83 -26.70 -4.60 18.00
C GLY A 83 -25.44 -4.61 17.13
N PHE A 84 -25.27 -3.64 16.23
CA PHE A 84 -24.03 -3.49 15.46
C PHE A 84 -22.86 -3.10 16.39
N PHE A 85 -23.06 -2.12 17.27
CA PHE A 85 -22.05 -1.70 18.22
C PHE A 85 -21.69 -2.79 19.24
N GLU A 86 -22.66 -3.61 19.68
CA GLU A 86 -22.38 -4.80 20.51
C GLU A 86 -21.41 -5.78 19.83
N TYR A 87 -21.53 -5.96 18.51
CA TYR A 87 -20.61 -6.82 17.75
C TYR A 87 -19.24 -6.20 17.52
N VAL A 88 -19.18 -4.88 17.26
CA VAL A 88 -17.90 -4.15 17.17
C VAL A 88 -17.16 -4.22 18.51
N ASP A 89 -17.84 -3.96 19.63
CA ASP A 89 -17.25 -4.02 20.97
C ASP A 89 -16.76 -5.44 21.30
N TYR A 90 -17.53 -6.46 20.92
CA TYR A 90 -17.11 -7.85 21.05
C TYR A 90 -15.88 -8.19 20.18
N ALA A 91 -15.80 -7.70 18.94
CA ALA A 91 -14.62 -7.89 18.11
C ALA A 91 -13.37 -7.27 18.79
N ILE A 92 -13.49 -6.03 19.30
CA ILE A 92 -12.42 -5.36 20.04
C ILE A 92 -12.03 -6.16 21.30
N GLU A 93 -12.99 -6.71 22.04
CA GLU A 93 -12.72 -7.53 23.22
C GLU A 93 -11.89 -8.79 22.88
N ILE A 94 -12.26 -9.50 21.81
CA ILE A 94 -11.56 -10.72 21.40
C ILE A 94 -10.16 -10.41 20.85
N SER A 95 -10.00 -9.35 20.05
CA SER A 95 -8.72 -8.92 19.48
C SER A 95 -7.63 -8.72 20.53
N LYS A 96 -7.98 -8.25 21.72
CA LYS A 96 -7.03 -8.08 22.85
C LYS A 96 -6.35 -9.38 23.27
N LYS A 97 -7.05 -10.51 23.17
CA LYS A 97 -6.50 -11.82 23.56
C LYS A 97 -5.35 -12.25 22.66
N PHE A 98 -5.26 -11.67 21.46
CA PHE A 98 -4.25 -11.93 20.45
C PHE A 98 -3.30 -10.75 20.22
N ASP A 99 -3.34 -9.73 21.10
CA ASP A 99 -2.55 -8.50 21.01
C ASP A 99 -2.73 -7.75 19.67
N MET A 100 -3.91 -7.84 19.06
CA MET A 100 -4.18 -7.18 17.78
C MET A 100 -4.51 -5.70 17.93
N GLU A 101 -4.14 -4.93 16.91
CA GLU A 101 -4.56 -3.56 16.70
C GLU A 101 -5.95 -3.50 16.06
N VAL A 102 -6.79 -2.56 16.49
CA VAL A 102 -8.11 -2.35 15.89
C VAL A 102 -8.29 -0.88 15.55
N TRP A 103 -8.62 -0.57 14.31
CA TRP A 103 -9.08 0.77 13.93
C TRP A 103 -10.56 0.77 13.59
N LEU A 104 -11.15 1.95 13.71
CA LEU A 104 -12.52 2.23 13.32
C LEU A 104 -12.54 2.80 11.91
N TYR A 105 -13.67 2.62 11.23
CA TYR A 105 -13.92 3.14 9.90
C TYR A 105 -15.17 4.02 9.98
N ASP A 106 -15.10 5.22 9.42
CA ASP A 106 -16.07 6.28 9.70
C ASP A 106 -17.36 6.20 8.88
N GLU A 107 -17.51 5.20 8.00
CA GLU A 107 -18.58 5.12 6.99
C GLU A 107 -19.20 3.71 6.87
N GLY A 108 -20.40 3.61 6.29
CA GLY A 108 -21.01 2.37 5.81
C GLY A 108 -20.76 2.18 4.32
N GLY A 109 -19.58 1.65 3.97
CA GLY A 109 -19.04 1.60 2.61
C GLY A 109 -18.21 2.85 2.29
N TRP A 110 -18.20 3.31 1.04
CA TRP A 110 -17.41 4.47 0.59
C TRP A 110 -18.08 5.24 -0.56
N PRO A 111 -17.87 6.56 -0.69
CA PRO A 111 -16.93 7.39 0.07
C PRO A 111 -17.50 7.90 1.41
N SER A 112 -16.61 8.30 2.33
CA SER A 112 -16.92 8.86 3.63
C SER A 112 -17.67 10.20 3.55
N GLY A 113 -18.45 10.48 4.60
CA GLY A 113 -19.21 11.72 4.77
C GLY A 113 -20.72 11.58 4.54
N GLN A 114 -21.23 10.36 4.36
CA GLN A 114 -22.62 10.07 4.03
C GLN A 114 -23.38 9.33 5.14
N ALA A 115 -22.66 8.56 5.97
CA ALA A 115 -23.23 7.63 6.94
C ALA A 115 -24.27 6.68 6.30
N SER A 116 -23.94 6.13 5.13
CA SER A 116 -24.80 5.30 4.29
C SER A 116 -26.16 5.95 4.02
N GLY A 117 -26.14 7.24 3.65
CA GLY A 117 -27.33 8.04 3.33
C GLY A 117 -28.00 8.74 4.51
N ARG A 118 -27.66 8.38 5.77
CA ARG A 118 -28.32 8.96 6.96
C ARG A 118 -28.08 10.46 7.13
N VAL A 119 -26.96 10.97 6.67
CA VAL A 119 -26.72 12.43 6.66
C VAL A 119 -27.79 13.13 5.80
N ALA A 120 -28.18 12.52 4.67
CA ALA A 120 -29.19 13.09 3.79
C ALA A 120 -30.60 13.08 4.37
N GLU A 121 -30.89 12.17 5.31
CA GLU A 121 -32.16 12.12 6.04
C GLU A 121 -32.27 13.20 7.12
N ASN A 122 -31.13 13.73 7.59
CA ASN A 122 -31.06 14.61 8.76
C ASN A 122 -30.70 16.08 8.45
N ILE A 123 -30.36 16.39 7.20
CA ILE A 123 -29.95 17.73 6.77
C ILE A 123 -30.83 18.24 5.63
N GLU A 124 -31.28 19.49 5.73
CA GLU A 124 -31.95 20.17 4.62
C GLU A 124 -30.92 20.51 3.52
N ASN A 125 -31.19 20.09 2.29
CA ASN A 125 -30.28 20.23 1.15
C ASN A 125 -28.89 19.60 1.41
N PRO A 126 -28.83 18.27 1.65
CA PRO A 126 -27.63 17.59 2.11
C PRO A 126 -26.61 17.33 1.00
N TYR A 127 -27.00 17.45 -0.26
CA TYR A 127 -26.23 17.05 -1.43
C TYR A 127 -25.42 18.21 -2.00
N VAL A 128 -24.34 17.88 -2.71
CA VAL A 128 -23.54 18.89 -3.44
C VAL A 128 -24.45 19.72 -4.35
N ARG A 129 -24.28 21.04 -4.25
CA ARG A 129 -24.97 22.01 -5.09
C ARG A 129 -24.11 22.37 -6.30
N LEU A 130 -24.44 21.75 -7.43
CA LEU A 130 -23.72 21.93 -8.68
C LEU A 130 -24.18 23.19 -9.41
N VAL A 131 -23.23 23.82 -10.06
CA VAL A 131 -23.48 24.80 -11.11
C VAL A 131 -23.56 24.05 -12.42
N LYS A 132 -24.58 24.32 -13.24
CA LYS A 132 -24.75 23.71 -14.57
C LYS A 132 -25.07 24.77 -15.62
N LEU A 133 -24.61 24.53 -16.84
CA LEU A 133 -25.08 25.21 -18.04
C LEU A 133 -26.20 24.38 -18.65
N ASP A 134 -27.41 24.92 -18.74
CA ASP A 134 -28.50 24.28 -19.47
C ASP A 134 -28.30 24.52 -20.96
N GLU A 135 -28.04 23.46 -21.71
CA GLU A 135 -27.76 23.53 -23.14
C GLU A 135 -28.97 23.99 -23.97
N SER A 136 -30.20 23.88 -23.43
CA SER A 136 -31.42 24.25 -24.15
C SER A 136 -31.64 25.77 -24.26
N ASP A 137 -31.23 26.53 -23.23
CA ASP A 137 -31.40 27.98 -23.18
C ASP A 137 -30.11 28.76 -22.87
N GLY A 138 -28.99 28.06 -22.71
CA GLY A 138 -27.68 28.64 -22.42
C GLY A 138 -27.58 29.28 -21.04
N LYS A 139 -28.54 29.06 -20.13
CA LYS A 139 -28.53 29.70 -18.80
C LYS A 139 -27.86 28.84 -17.76
N ILE A 140 -27.21 29.54 -16.82
CA ILE A 140 -26.54 28.95 -15.67
C ILE A 140 -27.56 28.73 -14.55
N ARG A 141 -27.67 27.48 -14.10
CA ARG A 141 -28.54 27.06 -13.00
C ARG A 141 -27.70 26.48 -11.86
N ARG A 142 -28.24 26.55 -10.64
CA ARG A 142 -27.64 25.96 -9.44
C ARG A 142 -28.61 24.95 -8.89
N GLU A 143 -28.20 23.69 -8.85
CA GLU A 143 -29.09 22.58 -8.56
C GLU A 143 -28.41 21.64 -7.58
N TYR A 144 -29.17 21.18 -6.59
CA TYR A 144 -28.74 20.08 -5.76
C TYR A 144 -28.80 18.79 -6.58
N LYS A 145 -27.71 18.04 -6.62
CA LYS A 145 -27.70 16.72 -7.26
C LYS A 145 -28.40 15.74 -6.34
N GLN A 146 -29.73 15.63 -6.48
CA GLN A 146 -30.53 14.66 -5.72
C GLN A 146 -29.97 13.25 -5.92
N ASN A 147 -29.86 12.49 -4.84
CA ASN A 147 -29.21 11.17 -4.81
C ASN A 147 -27.72 11.19 -5.21
N GLY A 148 -27.05 12.34 -5.08
CA GLY A 148 -25.60 12.48 -5.25
C GLY A 148 -24.83 12.29 -3.93
N ILE A 149 -23.56 12.68 -3.92
CA ILE A 149 -22.76 12.71 -2.69
C ILE A 149 -23.16 13.89 -1.80
N THR A 150 -22.93 13.76 -0.49
CA THR A 150 -23.21 14.82 0.48
C THR A 150 -22.29 16.02 0.28
N ASP A 151 -22.77 17.22 0.62
CA ASP A 151 -22.02 18.47 0.45
C ASP A 151 -21.03 18.68 1.59
N LEU A 152 -19.84 18.08 1.47
CA LEU A 152 -18.75 18.26 2.44
C LEU A 152 -18.18 19.69 2.46
N LEU A 153 -18.63 20.58 1.56
CA LEU A 153 -18.37 22.01 1.64
C LEU A 153 -19.31 22.71 2.64
N ASN A 154 -20.40 22.07 3.07
CA ASN A 154 -21.28 22.56 4.11
C ASN A 154 -20.83 22.02 5.47
N LYS A 155 -20.49 22.92 6.40
CA LYS A 155 -20.06 22.55 7.75
C LYS A 155 -21.12 21.76 8.52
N GLU A 156 -22.41 22.09 8.35
CA GLU A 156 -23.52 21.40 9.02
C GLU A 156 -23.65 19.93 8.58
N VAL A 157 -23.32 19.63 7.32
CA VAL A 157 -23.27 18.26 6.79
C VAL A 157 -22.18 17.45 7.49
N THR A 158 -20.98 18.02 7.63
CA THR A 158 -19.86 17.34 8.33
C THR A 158 -20.16 17.18 9.82
N GLU A 159 -20.73 18.20 10.48
CA GLU A 159 -21.13 18.10 11.89
C GLU A 159 -22.19 17.02 12.10
N CYS A 160 -23.14 16.89 11.18
CA CYS A 160 -24.12 15.80 11.18
C CYS A 160 -23.46 14.44 10.98
N PHE A 161 -22.52 14.33 10.03
CA PHE A 161 -21.75 13.10 9.82
C PHE A 161 -21.02 12.66 11.09
N ILE A 162 -20.22 13.54 11.70
CA ILE A 162 -19.51 13.28 12.97
C ILE A 162 -20.49 12.83 14.06
N LYS A 163 -21.64 13.52 14.19
CA LYS A 163 -22.67 13.17 15.17
C LYS A 163 -23.25 11.77 14.93
N LEU A 164 -23.50 11.40 13.68
CA LEU A 164 -24.14 10.12 13.33
C LEU A 164 -23.15 8.95 13.36
N THR A 165 -21.85 9.20 13.21
CA THR A 165 -20.81 8.16 13.18
C THR A 165 -19.91 8.25 14.40
N HIS A 166 -18.96 9.18 14.40
CA HIS A 166 -17.89 9.27 15.39
C HIS A 166 -18.41 9.37 16.83
N ASN A 167 -19.43 10.21 17.09
CA ASN A 167 -20.04 10.31 18.42
C ASN A 167 -20.65 8.98 18.85
N GLU A 168 -21.40 8.32 17.97
CA GLU A 168 -22.05 7.04 18.28
C GLU A 168 -21.01 5.94 18.58
N TYR A 169 -19.91 5.87 17.83
CA TYR A 169 -18.80 4.96 18.13
C TYR A 169 -18.17 5.24 19.49
N VAL A 170 -17.88 6.50 19.81
CA VAL A 170 -17.27 6.91 21.09
C VAL A 170 -18.23 6.64 22.27
N ASP A 171 -19.51 6.96 22.11
CA ASP A 171 -20.51 6.87 23.18
C ASP A 171 -20.92 5.41 23.46
N LYS A 172 -21.00 4.56 22.42
CA LYS A 172 -21.54 3.20 22.55
C LYS A 172 -20.49 2.11 22.74
N LEU A 173 -19.24 2.31 22.31
CA LEU A 173 -18.19 1.31 22.48
C LEU A 173 -17.56 1.41 23.87
N SER A 174 -17.80 0.39 24.71
CA SER A 174 -17.18 0.30 26.04
C SER A 174 -15.66 0.15 25.97
N ASN A 175 -15.13 -0.36 24.85
CA ASN A 175 -13.71 -0.59 24.62
C ASN A 175 -13.06 0.40 23.64
N ILE A 176 -13.64 1.59 23.45
CA ILE A 176 -13.12 2.63 22.53
C ILE A 176 -11.64 2.98 22.79
N ASN A 177 -11.20 2.97 24.05
CA ASN A 177 -9.80 3.23 24.45
C ASN A 177 -8.79 2.14 24.05
N LYS A 178 -9.22 1.18 23.23
CA LYS A 178 -8.44 0.07 22.67
C LYS A 178 -8.42 0.11 21.15
N CYS A 179 -9.08 1.11 20.57
CA CYS A 179 -8.94 1.49 19.18
C CYS A 179 -7.97 2.67 19.10
N SER A 180 -7.27 2.79 17.97
CA SER A 180 -6.28 3.85 17.79
C SER A 180 -6.63 4.91 16.77
N CYS A 181 -7.44 4.56 15.76
CA CYS A 181 -7.66 5.45 14.62
C CYS A 181 -9.11 5.42 14.14
N PHE A 182 -9.55 6.52 13.52
CA PHE A 182 -10.66 6.54 12.57
C PHE A 182 -10.11 6.68 11.15
N PHE A 183 -10.48 5.72 10.29
CA PHE A 183 -10.14 5.71 8.88
C PHE A 183 -11.23 6.42 8.06
N THR A 184 -10.82 7.37 7.22
CA THR A 184 -11.66 8.11 6.29
C THR A 184 -11.29 7.77 4.84
N ASP A 185 -12.28 7.46 4.01
CA ASP A 185 -12.11 6.80 2.72
C ASP A 185 -12.72 7.62 1.57
N GLU A 186 -11.88 8.05 0.64
CA GLU A 186 -12.27 8.78 -0.57
C GLU A 186 -13.24 9.99 -0.43
N PRO A 187 -13.23 10.79 0.67
CA PRO A 187 -14.09 11.96 0.77
C PRO A 187 -13.79 12.93 -0.38
N LYS A 188 -14.83 13.36 -1.09
CA LYS A 188 -14.71 14.21 -2.28
C LYS A 188 -15.88 15.17 -2.45
N THR A 189 -15.71 16.14 -3.33
CA THR A 189 -16.81 16.95 -3.86
C THR A 189 -16.89 16.79 -5.39
N GLU A 190 -17.90 17.40 -6.01
CA GLU A 190 -18.07 17.41 -7.45
C GLU A 190 -17.93 18.84 -8.00
N MET A 191 -17.19 19.01 -9.10
CA MET A 191 -17.00 20.31 -9.72
C MET A 191 -17.79 20.45 -11.03
N PRO A 192 -18.36 21.63 -11.34
CA PRO A 192 -18.28 22.88 -10.57
C PRO A 192 -19.30 22.97 -9.42
N SER A 193 -18.81 23.12 -8.18
CA SER A 193 -19.63 23.25 -6.97
C SER A 193 -19.89 24.70 -6.54
N CYS A 194 -20.96 24.95 -5.80
CA CYS A 194 -21.19 26.24 -5.15
C CYS A 194 -21.85 26.09 -3.79
N THR A 195 -21.41 26.86 -2.79
CA THR A 195 -22.08 26.95 -1.49
C THR A 195 -22.43 28.39 -1.14
N ALA A 196 -23.37 28.58 -0.21
CA ALA A 196 -23.70 29.91 0.30
C ALA A 196 -22.47 30.61 0.92
N GLU A 197 -21.59 29.83 1.57
CA GLU A 197 -20.32 30.33 2.08
C GLU A 197 -19.39 30.78 0.95
N PHE A 198 -19.16 29.93 -0.06
CA PHE A 198 -18.36 30.28 -1.23
C PHE A 198 -18.86 31.59 -1.86
N GLU A 199 -20.17 31.71 -2.13
CA GLU A 199 -20.75 32.90 -2.75
C GLU A 199 -20.50 34.17 -1.92
N LYS A 200 -20.56 34.06 -0.59
CA LYS A 200 -20.31 35.16 0.35
C LYS A 200 -18.84 35.57 0.32
N ILE A 201 -17.92 34.61 0.37
CA ILE A 201 -16.47 34.88 0.32
C ILE A 201 -16.09 35.47 -1.03
N TRP A 202 -16.62 34.92 -2.13
CA TRP A 202 -16.35 35.40 -3.48
C TRP A 202 -16.76 36.86 -3.66
N LYS A 203 -17.99 37.23 -3.31
CA LYS A 203 -18.49 38.63 -3.39
C LYS A 203 -17.66 39.62 -2.57
N LYS A 204 -17.05 39.16 -1.48
CA LYS A 204 -16.20 39.99 -0.62
C LYS A 204 -14.79 40.15 -1.19
N ARG A 205 -14.21 39.08 -1.74
CA ARG A 205 -12.80 39.01 -2.18
C ARG A 205 -12.60 39.45 -3.62
N TYR A 206 -13.57 39.22 -4.50
CA TYR A 206 -13.47 39.47 -5.92
C TYR A 206 -14.56 40.43 -6.38
N LYS A 207 -14.19 41.32 -7.32
CA LYS A 207 -15.12 42.24 -7.97
C LYS A 207 -15.91 41.59 -9.11
N LEU A 208 -15.49 40.40 -9.56
CA LEU A 208 -16.14 39.66 -10.64
C LEU A 208 -17.49 39.08 -10.14
N PRO A 209 -18.62 39.45 -10.77
CA PRO A 209 -19.93 38.88 -10.44
C PRO A 209 -19.95 37.35 -10.63
N LEU A 210 -20.73 36.65 -9.79
CA LEU A 210 -20.83 35.18 -9.84
C LEU A 210 -21.31 34.66 -11.20
N ASN A 211 -22.21 35.36 -11.88
CA ASN A 211 -22.70 34.92 -13.19
C ASN A 211 -21.56 34.94 -14.21
N GLU A 212 -20.73 35.98 -14.21
CA GLU A 212 -19.55 36.08 -15.08
C GLU A 212 -18.50 35.01 -14.72
N LEU A 213 -18.29 34.72 -13.43
CA LEU A 213 -17.43 33.60 -13.02
C LEU A 213 -17.94 32.27 -13.60
N TYR A 214 -19.22 31.99 -13.51
CA TYR A 214 -19.75 30.72 -13.99
C TYR A 214 -19.76 30.64 -15.53
N GLU A 215 -19.95 31.76 -16.23
CA GLU A 215 -19.73 31.82 -17.69
C GLU A 215 -18.28 31.44 -18.04
N ILE A 216 -17.31 31.91 -17.24
CA ILE A 216 -15.90 31.52 -17.37
C ILE A 216 -15.75 30.02 -17.15
N VAL A 217 -16.32 29.45 -16.09
CA VAL A 217 -16.18 28.02 -15.75
C VAL A 217 -16.61 27.09 -16.91
N PHE A 218 -17.70 27.41 -17.62
CA PHE A 218 -18.19 26.59 -18.74
C PHE A 218 -17.55 26.92 -20.09
N LYS A 219 -16.72 27.95 -20.16
CA LYS A 219 -16.06 28.33 -21.41
C LYS A 219 -15.06 27.25 -21.82
N LYS A 220 -15.06 26.90 -23.11
CA LYS A 220 -14.12 25.90 -23.66
C LYS A 220 -12.66 26.38 -23.67
N ASN A 221 -12.45 27.67 -23.92
CA ASN A 221 -11.13 28.29 -24.02
C ASN A 221 -11.07 29.52 -23.14
N HIS A 222 -10.04 29.63 -22.31
CA HIS A 222 -9.87 30.72 -21.38
C HIS A 222 -8.73 31.63 -21.82
N THR A 223 -8.93 32.94 -21.67
CA THR A 223 -7.82 33.90 -21.58
C THR A 223 -7.07 33.67 -20.27
N GLU A 224 -5.84 34.16 -20.17
CA GLU A 224 -5.06 34.02 -18.95
C GLU A 224 -5.74 34.63 -17.72
N GLU A 225 -6.44 35.76 -17.88
CA GLU A 225 -7.16 36.39 -16.78
C GLU A 225 -8.36 35.54 -16.33
N GLU A 226 -9.07 34.91 -17.26
CA GLU A 226 -10.15 33.97 -16.95
C GLU A 226 -9.61 32.71 -16.23
N GLN A 227 -8.42 32.22 -16.61
CA GLN A 227 -7.76 31.12 -15.90
C GLN A 227 -7.44 31.48 -14.44
N LYS A 228 -7.01 32.72 -14.16
CA LYS A 228 -6.78 33.17 -12.78
C LYS A 228 -8.06 33.12 -11.94
N TYR A 229 -9.22 33.49 -12.51
CA TYR A 229 -10.50 33.36 -11.82
C TYR A 229 -10.90 31.89 -11.62
N LEU A 230 -10.64 31.01 -12.59
CA LEU A 230 -10.90 29.57 -12.46
C LEU A 230 -10.03 28.93 -11.36
N ILE A 231 -8.75 29.29 -11.30
CA ILE A 231 -7.80 28.88 -10.25
C ILE A 231 -8.30 29.36 -8.89
N ALA A 232 -8.61 30.65 -8.76
CA ALA A 232 -9.11 31.24 -7.52
C ALA A 232 -10.40 30.58 -7.03
N TYR A 233 -11.29 30.24 -7.95
CA TYR A 233 -12.53 29.51 -7.64
C TYR A 233 -12.25 28.12 -7.08
N LYS A 234 -11.42 27.32 -7.76
CA LYS A 234 -11.10 25.95 -7.32
C LYS A 234 -10.30 25.92 -6.02
N LEU A 235 -9.35 26.84 -5.83
CA LEU A 235 -8.62 26.98 -4.57
C LEU A 235 -9.56 27.30 -3.40
N MET A 236 -10.52 28.20 -3.60
CA MET A 236 -11.48 28.56 -2.54
C MET A 236 -12.40 27.41 -2.18
N ILE A 237 -12.84 26.62 -3.17
CA ILE A 237 -13.61 25.40 -2.92
C ILE A 237 -12.77 24.39 -2.10
N GLY A 238 -11.51 24.15 -2.49
CA GLY A 238 -10.60 23.28 -1.75
C GLY A 238 -10.33 23.74 -0.32
N GLU A 239 -10.16 25.04 -0.10
CA GLU A 239 -9.97 25.63 1.24
C GLU A 239 -11.21 25.41 2.13
N ILE A 240 -12.42 25.63 1.58
CA ILE A 240 -13.67 25.36 2.29
C ILE A 240 -13.79 23.87 2.61
N PHE A 241 -13.47 23.00 1.64
CA PHE A 241 -13.55 21.55 1.83
C PHE A 241 -12.59 21.07 2.93
N LYS A 242 -11.30 21.44 2.84
CA LYS A 242 -10.28 21.10 3.83
C LYS A 242 -10.71 21.48 5.25
N ARG A 243 -11.15 22.73 5.42
CA ARG A 243 -11.53 23.27 6.72
C ARG A 243 -12.82 22.65 7.27
N ASN A 244 -13.83 22.47 6.42
CA ASN A 244 -15.13 21.98 6.89
C ASN A 244 -15.09 20.48 7.17
N TYR A 245 -14.35 19.69 6.39
CA TYR A 245 -14.25 18.24 6.55
C TYR A 245 -12.99 17.80 7.31
N PHE A 246 -11.82 17.84 6.69
CA PHE A 246 -10.60 17.23 7.23
C PHE A 246 -10.14 17.83 8.55
N GLU A 247 -10.15 19.16 8.68
CA GLU A 247 -9.77 19.81 9.94
C GLU A 247 -10.76 19.48 11.06
N SER A 248 -12.06 19.35 10.74
CA SER A 248 -13.09 18.93 11.70
C SER A 248 -12.89 17.48 12.15
N ILE A 249 -12.61 16.56 11.23
CA ILE A 249 -12.35 15.14 11.55
C ILE A 249 -11.09 14.99 12.40
N LYS A 250 -9.97 15.61 11.98
CA LYS A 250 -8.72 15.59 12.74
C LYS A 250 -8.92 16.13 14.15
N LYS A 251 -9.58 17.28 14.26
CA LYS A 251 -9.90 17.90 15.55
C LYS A 251 -10.71 16.95 16.43
N TYR A 252 -11.78 16.37 15.90
CA TYR A 252 -12.62 15.46 16.66
C TYR A 252 -11.84 14.23 17.16
N CYS A 253 -11.07 13.59 16.28
CA CYS A 253 -10.26 12.42 16.64
C CYS A 253 -9.29 12.76 17.78
N ASN A 254 -8.57 13.88 17.65
CA ASN A 254 -7.58 14.30 18.64
C ASN A 254 -8.19 14.68 19.99
N GLU A 255 -9.41 15.24 20.01
CA GLU A 255 -10.14 15.53 21.25
C GLU A 255 -10.58 14.24 22.00
N HIS A 256 -10.54 13.08 21.34
CA HIS A 256 -10.93 11.78 21.88
C HIS A 256 -9.78 10.76 21.95
N ASP A 257 -8.53 11.22 21.91
CA ASP A 257 -7.32 10.39 21.94
C ASP A 257 -7.24 9.34 20.79
N LEU A 258 -7.83 9.66 19.64
CA LEU A 258 -7.80 8.86 18.42
C LEU A 258 -7.04 9.60 17.32
N LEU A 259 -6.38 8.86 16.43
CA LEU A 259 -5.69 9.41 15.27
C LEU A 259 -6.62 9.47 14.04
N SER A 260 -6.51 10.55 13.26
CA SER A 260 -7.13 10.63 11.94
C SER A 260 -6.22 10.01 10.87
N VAL A 261 -6.74 9.03 10.13
CA VAL A 261 -6.03 8.32 9.05
C VAL A 261 -6.93 8.20 7.82
N GLY A 262 -6.36 8.17 6.62
CA GLY A 262 -7.14 8.01 5.39
C GLY A 262 -6.45 8.55 4.15
N HIS A 263 -7.16 8.57 3.04
CA HIS A 263 -6.65 9.05 1.76
C HIS A 263 -7.74 9.77 0.94
N LEU A 264 -7.39 10.23 -0.26
CA LEU A 264 -8.30 10.89 -1.19
C LEU A 264 -8.64 9.96 -2.35
N ASP A 265 -9.75 10.22 -3.05
CA ASP A 265 -10.03 9.56 -4.33
C ASP A 265 -9.09 10.09 -5.41
N ARG A 266 -8.52 9.17 -6.20
CA ARG A 266 -7.58 9.45 -7.31
C ARG A 266 -6.35 10.25 -6.91
N ASP A 267 -5.73 9.91 -5.79
CA ASP A 267 -4.47 10.54 -5.35
C ASP A 267 -3.27 10.25 -6.30
N HIS A 268 -3.39 9.22 -7.15
CA HIS A 268 -2.45 8.89 -8.22
C HIS A 268 -2.55 9.78 -9.49
N VAL A 269 -3.59 10.61 -9.61
CA VAL A 269 -3.84 11.46 -10.80
C VAL A 269 -3.64 12.93 -10.46
N ALA A 270 -2.68 13.61 -11.11
CA ALA A 270 -2.37 15.01 -10.80
C ALA A 270 -3.56 15.97 -11.01
N GLU A 271 -4.38 15.74 -12.04
CA GLU A 271 -5.52 16.61 -12.35
C GLU A 271 -6.71 16.45 -11.39
N SER A 272 -6.74 15.38 -10.56
CA SER A 272 -7.85 15.12 -9.62
C SER A 272 -8.10 16.29 -8.68
N ALA A 273 -7.04 17.02 -8.32
CA ALA A 273 -7.08 18.24 -7.52
C ALA A 273 -8.12 19.27 -8.03
N GLY A 274 -8.28 19.37 -9.35
CA GLY A 274 -9.13 20.37 -9.99
C GLY A 274 -10.58 19.95 -10.23
N TYR A 275 -10.86 18.66 -10.40
CA TYR A 275 -12.21 18.16 -10.71
C TYR A 275 -12.91 17.43 -9.55
N LEU A 276 -12.17 16.99 -8.53
CA LEU A 276 -12.71 16.47 -7.26
C LEU A 276 -12.74 17.53 -6.14
N GLY A 277 -12.36 18.77 -6.48
CA GLY A 277 -12.49 19.95 -5.63
C GLY A 277 -11.52 20.01 -4.44
N TYR A 278 -10.39 19.29 -4.51
CA TYR A 278 -9.37 19.33 -3.47
C TYR A 278 -8.61 20.66 -3.42
N GLY A 279 -8.45 21.34 -4.56
CA GLY A 279 -7.58 22.51 -4.66
C GLY A 279 -6.11 22.07 -4.61
N SER A 280 -5.57 21.79 -3.43
CA SER A 280 -4.25 21.17 -3.23
C SER A 280 -4.37 19.85 -2.45
N VAL A 281 -4.02 18.74 -3.12
CA VAL A 281 -4.00 17.39 -2.51
C VAL A 281 -3.04 17.33 -1.32
N ILE A 282 -1.84 17.91 -1.44
CA ILE A 282 -0.84 17.93 -0.37
C ILE A 282 -1.34 18.73 0.83
N SER A 283 -1.94 19.90 0.61
CA SER A 283 -2.52 20.74 1.68
C SER A 283 -3.60 19.98 2.47
N ILE A 284 -4.44 19.19 1.78
CA ILE A 284 -5.47 18.37 2.42
C ILE A 284 -4.85 17.22 3.21
N LEU A 285 -3.99 16.41 2.60
CA LEU A 285 -3.41 15.23 3.27
C LEU A 285 -2.57 15.60 4.49
N ARG A 286 -1.92 16.76 4.48
CA ARG A 286 -1.23 17.32 5.66
C ARG A 286 -2.16 17.61 6.84
N THR A 287 -3.48 17.55 6.67
CA THR A 287 -4.43 17.69 7.78
C THR A 287 -4.58 16.40 8.57
N LEU A 288 -4.35 15.23 7.98
CA LEU A 288 -4.44 13.94 8.67
C LEU A 288 -3.24 13.71 9.60
N ASP A 289 -3.40 12.90 10.63
CA ASP A 289 -2.29 12.49 11.50
C ASP A 289 -1.43 11.42 10.83
N ILE A 290 -2.09 10.50 10.10
CA ILE A 290 -1.45 9.52 9.23
C ILE A 290 -2.01 9.71 7.80
N PRO A 291 -1.33 10.47 6.93
CA PRO A 291 -1.76 10.62 5.53
C PRO A 291 -1.57 9.31 4.77
N GLY A 292 -2.49 9.03 3.84
CA GLY A 292 -2.46 7.83 3.02
C GLY A 292 -2.74 8.08 1.55
N ILE A 293 -2.56 7.01 0.78
CA ILE A 293 -2.95 6.86 -0.64
C ILE A 293 -3.66 5.51 -0.86
N ASP A 294 -4.27 5.32 -2.02
CA ASP A 294 -4.77 4.02 -2.47
C ASP A 294 -3.95 3.39 -3.61
N VAL A 295 -3.73 2.08 -3.55
CA VAL A 295 -3.10 1.26 -4.60
C VAL A 295 -4.03 0.10 -4.93
N ILE A 296 -4.93 0.34 -5.86
CA ILE A 296 -6.01 -0.56 -6.25
C ILE A 296 -5.98 -0.85 -7.76
N ALA A 297 -6.80 -1.78 -8.23
CA ALA A 297 -7.05 -2.05 -9.64
C ALA A 297 -5.76 -2.19 -10.50
N ARG A 298 -4.71 -2.82 -9.95
CA ARG A 298 -3.42 -3.04 -10.62
C ARG A 298 -2.68 -1.77 -11.07
N GLN A 299 -2.90 -0.62 -10.41
CA GLN A 299 -2.15 0.62 -10.66
C GLN A 299 -0.63 0.41 -10.65
N ILE A 300 -0.14 -0.50 -9.81
CA ILE A 300 1.25 -0.94 -9.78
C ILE A 300 1.33 -2.43 -10.15
N MET A 301 2.09 -2.75 -11.22
CA MET A 301 2.46 -4.11 -11.64
C MET A 301 3.90 -4.12 -12.20
N PRO A 302 4.59 -5.27 -12.20
CA PRO A 302 5.86 -5.41 -12.91
C PRO A 302 5.71 -5.06 -14.39
N GLY A 303 6.57 -4.17 -14.89
CA GLY A 303 6.61 -3.80 -16.31
C GLY A 303 5.43 -2.97 -16.85
N CYS A 304 4.39 -2.73 -16.05
CA CYS A 304 3.19 -1.97 -16.44
C CYS A 304 2.63 -1.20 -15.24
N CYS A 305 2.34 0.09 -15.40
CA CYS A 305 1.36 0.77 -14.53
C CYS A 305 0.03 0.77 -15.28
N VAL A 306 -0.99 0.07 -14.78
CA VAL A 306 -2.32 0.10 -15.42
C VAL A 306 -2.83 1.54 -15.34
N GLU A 307 -3.12 2.11 -16.52
CA GLU A 307 -3.35 3.54 -16.83
C GLU A 307 -2.19 4.32 -17.48
N GLU A 308 -1.18 3.66 -18.06
CA GLU A 308 -0.21 4.32 -18.99
C GLU A 308 -0.86 5.07 -20.18
N LYS A 309 -2.18 4.92 -20.41
CA LYS A 309 -2.92 5.67 -21.44
C LYS A 309 -3.38 7.07 -20.99
N GLN A 310 -3.16 7.45 -19.72
CA GLN A 310 -3.45 8.81 -19.22
C GLN A 310 -2.14 9.53 -18.88
N ASP A 311 -1.85 10.62 -19.58
CA ASP A 311 -0.63 11.43 -19.42
C ASP A 311 -0.49 12.07 -18.03
N THR A 312 -1.50 11.93 -17.16
CA THR A 312 -1.62 12.65 -15.89
C THR A 312 -1.56 11.75 -14.65
N VAL A 313 -1.38 10.44 -14.84
CA VAL A 313 -1.08 9.48 -13.75
C VAL A 313 0.40 9.62 -13.34
N LEU A 314 0.64 9.84 -12.06
CA LEU A 314 1.98 10.02 -11.50
C LEU A 314 2.56 8.65 -11.14
N ARG A 315 3.72 8.25 -11.70
CA ARG A 315 4.40 7.02 -11.24
C ARG A 315 4.90 7.14 -9.79
N PHE A 316 5.30 8.34 -9.39
CA PHE A 316 5.80 8.61 -8.05
C PHE A 316 4.71 8.92 -7.02
N PHE A 317 3.43 8.61 -7.30
CA PHE A 317 2.30 8.97 -6.43
C PHE A 317 2.35 8.47 -4.97
N PRO A 318 3.04 7.37 -4.58
CA PRO A 318 3.18 7.05 -3.16
C PRO A 318 3.87 8.16 -2.36
N ARG A 319 4.63 9.04 -3.04
CA ARG A 319 5.25 10.23 -2.45
C ARG A 319 4.23 11.27 -1.99
N VAL A 320 2.99 11.23 -2.48
CA VAL A 320 1.94 12.18 -2.10
C VAL A 320 1.64 12.07 -0.60
N ALA A 321 1.47 10.85 -0.07
CA ALA A 321 1.31 10.62 1.36
C ALA A 321 2.62 10.80 2.14
N SER A 322 3.74 10.24 1.67
CA SER A 322 5.00 10.30 2.42
C SER A 322 5.54 11.73 2.56
N SER A 323 5.38 12.56 1.53
CA SER A 323 5.72 13.99 1.61
C SER A 323 4.83 14.72 2.61
N ALA A 324 3.52 14.46 2.63
CA ALA A 324 2.63 15.04 3.63
C ALA A 324 3.05 14.68 5.05
N ALA A 325 3.44 13.42 5.30
CA ALA A 325 3.95 12.98 6.60
C ALA A 325 5.25 13.70 6.98
N HIS A 326 6.23 13.74 6.06
CA HIS A 326 7.52 14.42 6.28
C HIS A 326 7.35 15.91 6.60
N LEU A 327 6.50 16.62 5.83
CA LEU A 327 6.22 18.05 6.03
C LEU A 327 5.48 18.33 7.34
N ASN A 328 4.74 17.36 7.88
CA ASN A 328 4.10 17.43 9.19
C ASN A 328 5.03 17.05 10.35
N GLY A 329 6.22 16.52 10.06
CA GLY A 329 7.11 15.95 11.08
C GLY A 329 6.59 14.63 11.67
N THR A 330 5.62 13.98 11.00
CA THR A 330 5.20 12.61 11.34
C THR A 330 6.02 11.61 10.55
N ASN A 331 5.94 10.35 10.97
CA ASN A 331 6.84 9.29 10.52
C ASN A 331 6.10 8.17 9.77
N LEU A 332 4.77 8.24 9.69
CA LEU A 332 3.94 7.22 9.07
C LEU A 332 3.25 7.76 7.83
N ALA A 333 3.38 7.01 6.74
CA ALA A 333 2.64 7.22 5.51
C ALA A 333 2.03 5.89 5.09
N LEU A 334 0.72 5.91 4.87
CA LEU A 334 -0.10 4.73 4.69
C LEU A 334 -0.42 4.48 3.21
N SER A 335 -0.60 3.22 2.84
CA SER A 335 -1.36 2.88 1.63
C SER A 335 -2.41 1.82 1.89
N GLU A 336 -3.65 2.11 1.50
CA GLU A 336 -4.65 1.07 1.26
C GLU A 336 -4.33 0.36 -0.06
N SER A 337 -4.06 -0.94 -0.04
CA SER A 337 -3.41 -1.67 -1.13
C SER A 337 -4.16 -2.93 -1.53
N PHE A 338 -3.96 -3.36 -2.79
CA PHE A 338 -4.41 -4.64 -3.39
C PHE A 338 -5.89 -4.74 -3.76
N SER A 339 -6.72 -3.78 -3.38
CA SER A 339 -8.14 -3.84 -3.72
C SER A 339 -8.37 -4.01 -5.22
N VAL A 340 -9.24 -4.94 -5.62
CA VAL A 340 -9.57 -5.19 -7.05
C VAL A 340 -8.35 -5.66 -7.89
N TYR A 341 -7.35 -6.29 -7.27
CA TYR A 341 -6.24 -6.92 -8.03
C TYR A 341 -6.60 -8.28 -8.64
N GLY A 342 -7.73 -8.87 -8.25
CA GLY A 342 -8.07 -10.27 -8.52
C GLY A 342 -7.35 -11.21 -7.55
N THR A 343 -7.28 -12.50 -7.87
CA THR A 343 -6.29 -13.36 -7.19
C THR A 343 -4.88 -12.80 -7.45
N ILE A 344 -3.98 -12.93 -6.49
CA ILE A 344 -2.64 -12.32 -6.56
C ILE A 344 -1.59 -13.29 -6.00
N SER A 345 -0.40 -13.31 -6.61
CA SER A 345 0.76 -14.05 -6.11
C SER A 345 1.59 -13.21 -5.13
N TYR A 346 2.36 -13.86 -4.25
CA TYR A 346 3.25 -13.17 -3.33
C TYR A 346 4.40 -12.42 -4.03
N GLU A 347 4.78 -12.84 -5.24
CA GLU A 347 5.72 -12.10 -6.10
C GLU A 347 5.22 -10.69 -6.43
N ILE A 348 3.96 -10.59 -6.86
CA ILE A 348 3.33 -9.30 -7.21
C ILE A 348 3.09 -8.50 -5.94
N MET A 349 2.62 -9.14 -4.86
CA MET A 349 2.48 -8.46 -3.56
C MET A 349 3.80 -7.84 -3.10
N ARG A 350 4.92 -8.58 -3.21
CA ARG A 350 6.26 -8.07 -2.92
C ARG A 350 6.62 -6.88 -3.81
N TYR A 351 6.42 -7.00 -5.12
CA TYR A 351 6.72 -5.92 -6.06
C TYR A 351 5.98 -4.63 -5.70
N VAL A 352 4.66 -4.75 -5.47
CA VAL A 352 3.78 -3.63 -5.14
C VAL A 352 4.18 -2.98 -3.81
N VAL A 353 4.44 -3.77 -2.76
CA VAL A 353 4.88 -3.22 -1.46
C VAL A 353 6.24 -2.53 -1.59
N ASN A 354 7.21 -3.17 -2.25
CA ASN A 354 8.55 -2.61 -2.37
C ASN A 354 8.57 -1.32 -3.22
N TYR A 355 7.72 -1.24 -4.26
CA TYR A 355 7.52 -0.03 -5.06
C TYR A 355 7.09 1.16 -4.19
N GLN A 356 6.15 0.93 -3.29
CA GLN A 356 5.63 1.94 -2.38
C GLN A 356 6.63 2.31 -1.28
N ILE A 357 7.31 1.31 -0.71
CA ILE A 357 8.34 1.51 0.32
C ILE A 357 9.51 2.35 -0.20
N SER A 358 9.97 2.09 -1.43
CA SER A 358 11.04 2.90 -2.05
C SER A 358 10.68 4.38 -2.24
N ARG A 359 9.40 4.73 -2.06
CA ARG A 359 8.82 6.08 -2.21
C ARG A 359 8.25 6.63 -0.90
N GLY A 360 8.61 6.00 0.22
CA GLY A 360 8.37 6.51 1.57
C GLY A 360 7.09 6.00 2.25
N ILE A 361 6.33 5.08 1.64
CA ILE A 361 5.26 4.38 2.36
C ILE A 361 5.89 3.41 3.36
N ASN A 362 5.36 3.36 4.57
CA ASN A 362 5.89 2.50 5.64
C ASN A 362 4.79 1.94 6.56
N LEU A 363 3.54 2.00 6.09
CA LEU A 363 2.39 1.33 6.68
C LEU A 363 1.47 0.84 5.55
N ILE A 364 1.24 -0.46 5.47
CA ILE A 364 0.46 -1.09 4.38
C ILE A 364 -0.88 -1.56 4.94
N ASN A 365 -1.97 -1.26 4.24
CA ASN A 365 -3.32 -1.72 4.53
C ASN A 365 -3.82 -2.65 3.43
N PRO A 366 -3.62 -3.98 3.52
CA PRO A 366 -4.10 -4.89 2.50
C PRO A 366 -5.62 -5.02 2.50
N MET A 367 -6.23 -4.83 1.32
CA MET A 367 -7.61 -5.16 1.04
C MET A 367 -7.71 -6.51 0.30
N LEU A 368 -8.48 -7.47 0.78
CA LEU A 368 -9.35 -7.45 1.97
C LEU A 368 -9.52 -8.84 2.58
N ILE A 369 -10.12 -8.89 3.77
CA ILE A 369 -10.67 -10.10 4.37
C ILE A 369 -12.20 -9.97 4.35
N SER A 370 -12.90 -10.89 3.68
CA SER A 370 -14.37 -10.90 3.68
C SER A 370 -14.90 -11.63 4.91
N TYR A 371 -15.85 -11.00 5.62
CA TYR A 371 -16.57 -11.64 6.72
C TYR A 371 -17.50 -12.76 6.21
N GLY A 372 -18.26 -12.48 5.14
CA GLY A 372 -19.09 -13.48 4.47
C GLY A 372 -18.24 -14.37 3.55
N LYS A 373 -18.41 -15.69 3.69
CA LYS A 373 -17.61 -16.71 2.99
C LYS A 373 -18.43 -17.67 2.12
N SER A 374 -19.72 -17.39 1.93
CA SER A 374 -20.66 -18.28 1.24
C SER A 374 -21.45 -17.54 0.16
N GLY A 375 -21.91 -18.27 -0.83
CA GLY A 375 -22.75 -17.77 -1.92
C GLY A 375 -22.00 -16.77 -2.80
N PHE A 376 -22.73 -15.77 -3.29
CA PHE A 376 -22.15 -14.68 -4.10
C PHE A 376 -21.05 -13.88 -3.38
N LEU A 377 -20.98 -13.91 -2.04
CA LEU A 377 -19.94 -13.19 -1.29
C LEU A 377 -18.54 -13.77 -1.51
N THR A 378 -18.43 -15.01 -2.00
CA THR A 378 -17.15 -15.59 -2.45
C THR A 378 -16.62 -14.96 -3.74
N TYR A 379 -17.50 -14.30 -4.49
CA TYR A 379 -17.20 -13.56 -5.72
C TYR A 379 -17.08 -12.06 -5.50
N ALA A 380 -17.20 -11.60 -4.26
CA ALA A 380 -16.98 -10.21 -3.89
C ALA A 380 -15.57 -9.74 -4.27
N GLN A 381 -15.20 -8.55 -3.83
CA GLN A 381 -13.92 -7.92 -4.15
C GLN A 381 -12.72 -8.82 -3.80
N ARG A 382 -11.78 -8.94 -4.75
CA ARG A 382 -10.58 -9.81 -4.70
C ARG A 382 -9.30 -8.96 -4.81
N PRO A 383 -8.21 -9.34 -4.12
CA PRO A 383 -7.97 -10.60 -3.42
C PRO A 383 -8.75 -10.68 -2.09
N ASN A 384 -9.04 -11.91 -1.66
CA ASN A 384 -9.62 -12.19 -0.35
C ASN A 384 -8.63 -13.02 0.45
N PHE A 385 -8.01 -12.41 1.47
CA PHE A 385 -7.00 -13.03 2.31
C PHE A 385 -7.67 -13.91 3.37
N SER A 386 -7.87 -15.19 3.06
CA SER A 386 -8.47 -16.16 3.97
C SER A 386 -7.66 -17.46 4.02
N GLU A 387 -7.73 -18.17 5.16
CA GLU A 387 -7.12 -19.48 5.36
C GLU A 387 -7.66 -20.56 4.40
N ASN A 388 -8.79 -20.28 3.74
CA ASN A 388 -9.42 -21.17 2.77
C ASN A 388 -8.84 -21.07 1.35
N ALA A 389 -7.75 -20.33 1.16
CA ALA A 389 -6.98 -20.31 -0.08
C ALA A 389 -5.79 -21.30 -0.04
N PRO A 390 -5.33 -21.84 -1.19
CA PRO A 390 -4.15 -22.68 -1.27
C PRO A 390 -2.93 -22.00 -0.62
N LEU A 391 -2.26 -22.71 0.29
CA LEU A 391 -1.13 -22.20 1.08
C LEU A 391 -1.32 -20.79 1.69
N ALA A 392 -2.54 -20.47 2.16
CA ALA A 392 -2.83 -19.19 2.80
C ALA A 392 -1.88 -18.86 3.97
N HIS A 393 -1.38 -19.85 4.70
CA HIS A 393 -0.42 -19.64 5.81
C HIS A 393 0.91 -19.02 5.37
N ALA A 394 1.26 -19.10 4.08
CA ALA A 394 2.43 -18.42 3.52
C ALA A 394 2.35 -16.88 3.67
N LEU A 395 1.14 -16.33 3.84
CA LEU A 395 0.90 -14.93 4.17
C LEU A 395 1.57 -14.51 5.49
N SER A 396 1.75 -15.45 6.43
CA SER A 396 2.41 -15.16 7.71
C SER A 396 3.85 -14.69 7.55
N GLN A 397 4.58 -15.30 6.60
CA GLN A 397 5.95 -14.93 6.25
C GLN A 397 5.95 -13.60 5.48
N PHE A 398 5.04 -13.41 4.52
CA PHE A 398 4.89 -12.11 3.83
C PHE A 398 4.65 -10.95 4.80
N ASN A 399 3.77 -11.15 5.79
CA ASN A 399 3.46 -10.14 6.81
C ASN A 399 4.68 -9.80 7.67
N MET A 400 5.45 -10.82 8.09
CA MET A 400 6.68 -10.62 8.85
C MET A 400 7.73 -9.85 8.02
N GLU A 401 7.97 -10.27 6.78
CA GLU A 401 8.95 -9.62 5.90
C GLU A 401 8.56 -8.15 5.61
N THR A 402 7.27 -7.90 5.38
CA THR A 402 6.74 -6.54 5.22
C THR A 402 6.90 -5.71 6.48
N ALA A 403 6.64 -6.30 7.66
CA ALA A 403 6.81 -5.62 8.93
C ALA A 403 8.26 -5.23 9.21
N ARG A 404 9.22 -6.08 8.87
CA ARG A 404 10.65 -5.77 9.00
C ARG A 404 11.09 -4.62 8.10
N LYS A 405 10.59 -4.59 6.86
CA LYS A 405 10.85 -3.47 5.94
C LYS A 405 10.24 -2.17 6.49
N CYS A 406 8.98 -2.20 6.92
CA CYS A 406 8.30 -1.03 7.51
C CYS A 406 9.00 -0.55 8.80
N TYR A 407 9.46 -1.47 9.65
CA TYR A 407 10.27 -1.14 10.83
C TYR A 407 11.50 -0.32 10.45
N MET A 408 12.29 -0.81 9.48
CA MET A 408 13.50 -0.12 9.02
C MET A 408 13.18 1.26 8.45
N MET A 409 12.07 1.40 7.73
CA MET A 409 11.65 2.63 7.08
C MET A 409 10.95 3.63 8.00
N THR A 410 10.70 3.26 9.25
CA THR A 410 10.24 4.16 10.33
C THR A 410 11.37 4.58 11.26
N ARG A 411 12.62 4.15 11.05
CA ARG A 411 13.75 4.60 11.88
C ARG A 411 14.34 5.92 11.37
N GLY A 412 14.77 6.76 12.30
CA GLY A 412 15.53 7.99 12.04
C GLY A 412 14.79 9.00 11.16
N ARG A 413 15.55 9.84 10.43
CA ARG A 413 15.06 10.81 9.45
C ARG A 413 15.20 10.29 8.03
N THR A 414 14.33 10.71 7.12
CA THR A 414 14.52 10.43 5.70
C THR A 414 15.70 11.26 5.20
N VAL A 415 16.50 10.72 4.29
CA VAL A 415 17.61 11.45 3.67
C VAL A 415 17.14 12.03 2.34
N ILE A 416 16.37 13.12 2.43
CA ILE A 416 15.86 13.85 1.27
C ILE A 416 16.28 15.32 1.40
N HIS A 417 16.91 15.84 0.35
CA HIS A 417 17.38 17.23 0.26
C HIS A 417 16.79 17.99 -0.93
N THR A 418 15.89 17.34 -1.67
CA THR A 418 15.28 17.86 -2.89
C THR A 418 13.77 17.89 -2.70
N ALA A 419 13.14 18.98 -3.11
CA ALA A 419 11.70 19.06 -3.24
C ALA A 419 11.28 19.22 -4.71
N LEU A 420 10.14 18.63 -5.07
CA LEU A 420 9.46 18.83 -6.33
C LEU A 420 8.19 19.66 -6.05
N LEU A 421 8.14 20.88 -6.58
CA LEU A 421 6.99 21.76 -6.41
C LEU A 421 5.81 21.26 -7.25
N CYS A 422 4.69 20.94 -6.59
CA CYS A 422 3.42 20.69 -7.23
C CYS A 422 2.90 22.00 -7.85
N PRO A 423 2.64 22.04 -9.18
CA PRO A 423 2.16 23.24 -9.87
C PRO A 423 0.65 23.42 -9.66
N VAL A 424 0.24 23.63 -8.40
CA VAL A 424 -1.18 23.65 -7.99
C VAL A 424 -2.00 24.57 -8.89
N ASN A 425 -1.53 25.79 -9.16
CA ASN A 425 -2.29 26.73 -9.99
C ASN A 425 -2.42 26.25 -11.44
N GLY A 426 -1.34 25.74 -12.04
CA GLY A 426 -1.39 25.17 -13.39
C GLY A 426 -2.37 24.00 -13.51
N LEU A 427 -2.42 23.11 -12.52
CA LEU A 427 -3.39 21.99 -12.45
C LEU A 427 -4.84 22.47 -12.30
N LEU A 428 -5.05 23.63 -11.69
CA LEU A 428 -6.38 24.23 -11.51
C LEU A 428 -6.81 25.10 -12.71
N ALA A 429 -5.89 25.51 -13.57
CA ALA A 429 -6.14 26.41 -14.70
C ALA A 429 -7.10 25.87 -15.78
N GLY A 430 -7.39 24.56 -15.75
CA GLY A 430 -8.35 23.91 -16.64
C GLY A 430 -7.92 23.79 -18.09
N GLY A 431 -8.74 23.10 -18.88
CA GLY A 431 -8.53 22.89 -20.31
C GLY A 431 -7.20 22.20 -20.64
N GLU A 432 -6.68 22.51 -21.82
CA GLU A 432 -5.43 21.93 -22.35
C GLU A 432 -4.20 22.36 -21.55
N TYR A 433 -4.26 23.52 -20.86
CA TYR A 433 -3.15 23.99 -20.03
C TYR A 433 -2.91 23.07 -18.83
N SER A 434 -3.98 22.68 -18.12
CA SER A 434 -3.93 21.74 -16.99
C SER A 434 -3.30 20.40 -17.38
N LYS A 435 -3.72 19.84 -18.50
CA LYS A 435 -3.19 18.55 -19.00
C LYS A 435 -1.71 18.62 -19.31
N ASN A 436 -1.28 19.66 -20.02
CA ASN A 436 0.13 19.87 -20.33
C ASN A 436 0.96 20.12 -19.06
N CYS A 437 0.42 20.86 -18.10
CA CYS A 437 1.02 21.09 -16.79
C CYS A 437 1.23 19.76 -16.03
N ALA A 438 0.20 18.92 -15.95
CA ALA A 438 0.26 17.60 -15.34
C ALA A 438 1.28 16.68 -16.02
N ALA A 439 1.29 16.64 -17.36
CA ALA A 439 2.25 15.83 -18.13
C ALA A 439 3.70 16.28 -17.90
N GLN A 440 3.98 17.59 -17.90
CA GLN A 440 5.33 18.10 -17.60
C GLN A 440 5.74 17.80 -16.16
N TYR A 441 4.82 17.93 -15.21
CA TYR A 441 5.05 17.63 -13.80
C TYR A 441 5.41 16.15 -13.59
N LYS A 442 4.65 15.25 -14.21
CA LYS A 442 4.93 13.81 -14.26
C LYS A 442 6.33 13.55 -14.83
N MET A 443 6.64 14.08 -16.02
CA MET A 443 7.93 13.88 -16.67
C MET A 443 9.10 14.38 -15.82
N LEU A 444 8.95 15.50 -15.12
CA LEU A 444 10.00 16.04 -14.26
C LEU A 444 10.27 15.12 -13.07
N GLY A 445 9.23 14.65 -12.36
CA GLY A 445 9.40 13.71 -11.25
C GLY A 445 10.01 12.37 -11.67
N GLU A 446 9.57 11.81 -12.81
CA GLU A 446 10.18 10.59 -13.38
C GLU A 446 11.65 10.80 -13.76
N LYS A 447 12.00 11.98 -14.27
CA LYS A 447 13.40 12.33 -14.56
C LYS A 447 14.24 12.37 -13.30
N LEU A 448 13.74 12.91 -12.20
CA LEU A 448 14.43 12.90 -10.90
C LEU A 448 14.68 11.47 -10.41
N GLU A 449 13.65 10.60 -10.44
CA GLU A 449 13.81 9.19 -10.04
C GLU A 449 14.81 8.43 -10.94
N ASN A 450 14.86 8.75 -12.23
CA ASN A 450 15.79 8.15 -13.18
C ASN A 450 17.23 8.67 -13.06
N CYS A 451 17.42 9.77 -12.34
CA CYS A 451 18.73 10.32 -11.98
C CYS A 451 19.18 9.89 -10.58
N GLY A 452 18.41 9.04 -9.88
CA GLY A 452 18.69 8.64 -8.50
C GLY A 452 18.53 9.77 -7.49
N ILE A 453 17.75 10.81 -7.83
CA ILE A 453 17.46 11.94 -6.94
C ILE A 453 16.17 11.62 -6.19
N ASP A 454 16.27 11.42 -4.88
CA ASP A 454 15.12 11.25 -3.99
C ASP A 454 14.51 12.63 -3.65
N PHE A 455 13.19 12.72 -3.54
CA PHE A 455 12.50 14.00 -3.34
C PHE A 455 11.17 13.88 -2.60
N ASP A 456 10.79 14.96 -1.92
CA ASP A 456 9.42 15.19 -1.42
C ASP A 456 8.65 16.08 -2.40
N ILE A 457 7.33 15.96 -2.40
CA ILE A 457 6.41 16.87 -3.09
C ILE A 457 6.02 17.99 -2.12
N ILE A 458 6.18 19.24 -2.55
CA ILE A 458 5.75 20.42 -1.79
C ILE A 458 4.73 21.23 -2.58
N ASP A 459 3.86 21.96 -1.90
CA ASP A 459 2.92 22.91 -2.50
C ASP A 459 3.20 24.35 -2.06
N TYR A 460 2.39 25.30 -2.54
CA TYR A 460 2.59 26.72 -2.23
C TYR A 460 2.38 27.03 -0.74
N ASP A 461 1.49 26.31 -0.05
CA ASP A 461 1.25 26.51 1.38
C ASP A 461 2.48 26.05 2.18
N ALA A 462 3.02 24.87 1.86
CA ALA A 462 4.26 24.36 2.46
C ALA A 462 5.44 25.34 2.29
N VAL A 463 5.59 25.93 1.08
CA VAL A 463 6.63 26.93 0.82
C VAL A 463 6.44 28.20 1.66
N ARG A 464 5.20 28.66 1.86
CA ARG A 464 4.88 29.86 2.66
C ARG A 464 5.08 29.65 4.16
N GLU A 465 4.81 28.43 4.63
CA GLU A 465 5.04 28.03 6.02
C GLU A 465 6.52 27.79 6.30
N GLY A 466 7.30 27.51 5.25
CA GLY A 466 8.72 27.25 5.35
C GLY A 466 9.55 28.46 5.75
N THR A 467 10.67 28.20 6.42
CA THR A 467 11.67 29.22 6.78
C THR A 467 12.82 29.18 5.79
N LEU A 468 12.94 30.25 4.98
CA LEU A 468 14.05 30.41 4.05
C LEU A 468 15.35 30.80 4.79
N LYS A 469 16.42 30.06 4.54
CA LYS A 469 17.80 30.37 4.93
C LYS A 469 18.66 30.62 3.68
N GLU A 470 19.94 30.95 3.86
CA GLU A 470 20.87 31.42 2.81
C GLU A 470 21.25 30.32 1.77
N ASN A 471 20.27 29.81 1.00
CA ASN A 471 20.31 28.75 -0.04
C ASN A 471 19.55 27.45 0.28
N GLN A 472 18.72 27.43 1.32
CA GLN A 472 17.88 26.28 1.66
C GLN A 472 16.55 26.73 2.26
N ILE A 473 15.54 25.88 2.21
CA ILE A 473 14.27 26.09 2.92
C ILE A 473 14.02 24.96 3.91
N GLU A 474 13.56 25.33 5.10
CA GLU A 474 13.15 24.40 6.15
C GLU A 474 11.62 24.36 6.20
N ILE A 475 11.02 23.18 6.03
CA ILE A 475 9.57 22.99 6.08
C ILE A 475 9.28 21.80 7.00
N GLY A 476 8.58 22.04 8.10
CA GLY A 476 8.44 21.05 9.16
C GLY A 476 9.83 20.59 9.64
N ASP A 477 10.07 19.29 9.56
CA ASP A 477 11.35 18.68 9.94
C ASP A 477 12.36 18.54 8.78
N MET A 478 11.95 18.93 7.57
CA MET A 478 12.72 18.73 6.35
C MET A 478 13.54 19.96 6.00
N VAL A 479 14.72 19.71 5.41
CA VAL A 479 15.64 20.75 4.93
C VAL A 479 15.94 20.48 3.47
N TYR A 480 15.43 21.35 2.60
CA TYR A 480 15.60 21.25 1.16
C TYR A 480 16.64 22.25 0.67
N THR A 481 17.73 21.72 0.09
CA THR A 481 18.76 22.52 -0.58
C THR A 481 18.49 22.67 -2.07
N ASN A 482 17.58 21.86 -2.61
CA ASN A 482 17.20 21.87 -4.02
C ASN A 482 15.68 21.92 -4.17
N ILE A 483 15.17 22.75 -5.08
CA ILE A 483 13.77 22.70 -5.50
C ILE A 483 13.69 22.62 -7.02
N TYR A 484 12.93 21.66 -7.54
CA TYR A 484 12.60 21.55 -8.96
C TYR A 484 11.14 21.91 -9.18
N TRP A 485 10.87 22.59 -10.29
CA TRP A 485 9.52 22.95 -10.71
C TRP A 485 9.47 23.01 -12.25
N ILE A 486 8.27 22.95 -12.80
CA ILE A 486 8.03 23.12 -14.24
C ILE A 486 7.82 24.60 -14.59
N ASP A 487 7.91 24.96 -15.86
CA ASP A 487 7.59 26.31 -16.33
C ASP A 487 6.07 26.57 -16.32
N ASP A 488 5.52 26.80 -15.12
CA ASP A 488 4.14 27.20 -14.89
C ASP A 488 4.05 28.72 -14.69
N LYS A 489 3.34 29.39 -15.60
CA LYS A 489 3.16 30.85 -15.58
C LYS A 489 2.27 31.33 -14.44
N PHE A 490 1.55 30.42 -13.78
CA PHE A 490 0.67 30.72 -12.65
C PHE A 490 1.34 30.53 -11.28
N ILE A 491 2.64 30.22 -11.21
CA ILE A 491 3.37 30.22 -9.94
C ILE A 491 3.31 31.63 -9.33
N PRO A 492 2.84 31.78 -8.07
CA PRO A 492 2.77 33.08 -7.42
C PRO A 492 4.15 33.74 -7.23
N GLU A 493 4.20 35.08 -7.25
CA GLU A 493 5.46 35.85 -7.17
C GLU A 493 6.21 35.64 -5.86
N ASP A 494 5.47 35.53 -4.74
CA ASP A 494 6.02 35.22 -3.42
C ASP A 494 6.71 33.85 -3.41
N ILE A 495 6.11 32.86 -4.08
CA ILE A 495 6.67 31.53 -4.23
C ILE A 495 7.92 31.59 -5.12
N MET A 496 7.84 32.22 -6.29
CA MET A 496 9.01 32.36 -7.19
C MET A 496 10.20 33.07 -6.52
N THR A 497 9.94 34.00 -5.59
CA THR A 497 11.00 34.67 -4.83
C THR A 497 11.78 33.69 -3.95
N VAL A 498 11.10 32.69 -3.38
CA VAL A 498 11.73 31.61 -2.61
C VAL A 498 12.46 30.65 -3.53
N LEU A 499 11.82 30.18 -4.61
CA LEU A 499 12.41 29.20 -5.54
C LEU A 499 13.73 29.70 -6.14
N LYS A 500 13.82 30.99 -6.49
CA LYS A 500 15.05 31.62 -7.02
C LYS A 500 16.20 31.69 -6.02
N LYS A 501 15.94 31.48 -4.73
CA LYS A 501 16.93 31.54 -3.65
C LYS A 501 17.35 30.18 -3.13
N VAL A 502 16.70 29.10 -3.56
CA VAL A 502 17.10 27.72 -3.22
C VAL A 502 17.84 27.12 -4.42
N GLY A 503 18.77 26.20 -4.16
CA GLY A 503 19.55 25.55 -5.22
C GLY A 503 18.68 24.71 -6.17
N SER A 504 19.30 24.26 -7.26
CA SER A 504 18.67 23.38 -8.26
C SER A 504 19.67 22.38 -8.85
N ASP A 505 20.71 22.05 -8.09
CA ASP A 505 21.81 21.16 -8.49
C ASP A 505 21.89 19.99 -7.51
N ALA A 506 20.88 19.11 -7.59
CA ALA A 506 20.78 17.96 -6.72
C ALA A 506 21.80 16.89 -7.11
N THR A 507 22.50 16.38 -6.10
CA THR A 507 23.37 15.21 -6.23
C THR A 507 22.54 13.94 -6.06
N PRO A 508 22.76 12.89 -6.88
CA PRO A 508 22.13 11.59 -6.69
C PRO A 508 22.37 11.02 -5.29
N LEU A 509 21.35 10.36 -4.73
CA LEU A 509 21.44 9.71 -3.42
C LEU A 509 22.36 8.47 -3.45
N TYR A 510 22.49 7.85 -4.63
CA TYR A 510 23.31 6.67 -4.90
C TYR A 510 23.84 6.72 -6.33
N MET A 511 24.82 5.86 -6.65
CA MET A 511 25.34 5.67 -8.00
C MET A 511 25.24 4.21 -8.43
N SER A 512 24.92 3.98 -9.70
CA SER A 512 25.05 2.66 -10.34
C SER A 512 26.21 2.73 -11.32
N SER A 513 27.26 1.91 -11.14
CA SER A 513 28.46 2.03 -11.98
C SER A 513 28.23 1.65 -13.45
N ASP A 514 27.18 0.87 -13.71
CA ASP A 514 26.70 0.44 -15.02
C ASP A 514 25.59 1.35 -15.59
N GLY A 515 25.14 2.36 -14.83
CA GLY A 515 24.05 3.25 -15.20
C GLY A 515 22.66 2.61 -15.17
N TYR A 516 22.46 1.47 -14.50
CA TYR A 516 21.16 0.82 -14.37
C TYR A 516 20.21 1.67 -13.50
N LYS A 517 19.05 2.05 -14.07
CA LYS A 517 18.13 3.06 -13.48
C LYS A 517 16.96 2.48 -12.70
N ASN A 518 16.76 1.16 -12.76
CA ASN A 518 15.60 0.51 -12.14
C ASN A 518 15.88 -0.01 -10.73
N ILE A 519 17.13 0.04 -10.26
CA ILE A 519 17.41 -0.09 -8.82
C ILE A 519 17.02 1.24 -8.19
N LYS A 520 15.97 1.26 -7.36
CA LYS A 520 15.57 2.41 -6.55
C LYS A 520 16.19 2.30 -5.16
N VAL A 521 16.62 3.44 -4.63
CA VAL A 521 17.21 3.51 -3.29
C VAL A 521 16.53 4.63 -2.51
N THR A 522 16.10 4.31 -1.29
CA THR A 522 15.71 5.31 -0.29
C THR A 522 16.53 5.09 0.98
N MET A 523 16.74 6.15 1.76
CA MET A 523 17.64 6.14 2.90
C MET A 523 17.03 6.76 4.15
N ARG A 524 17.34 6.14 5.28
CA ARG A 524 17.10 6.68 6.62
C ARG A 524 18.41 6.95 7.34
N LYS A 525 18.41 7.94 8.22
CA LYS A 525 19.53 8.26 9.11
C LYS A 525 19.06 8.32 10.56
N THR A 526 19.54 7.42 11.39
CA THR A 526 19.34 7.44 12.85
C THR A 526 20.47 8.23 13.51
N ALA A 527 20.58 8.16 14.84
CA ALA A 527 21.72 8.75 15.56
C ALA A 527 23.07 8.10 15.18
N THR A 528 23.08 6.81 14.84
CA THR A 528 24.28 5.97 14.70
C THR A 528 24.37 5.28 13.34
N GLU A 529 23.23 4.94 12.74
CA GLU A 529 23.14 4.21 11.47
C GLU A 529 22.72 5.09 10.30
N ARG A 530 23.12 4.65 9.11
CA ARG A 530 22.40 4.93 7.87
C ARG A 530 21.82 3.63 7.35
N ILE A 531 20.53 3.63 7.05
CA ILE A 531 19.78 2.48 6.55
C ILE A 531 19.43 2.75 5.10
N CYS A 532 19.84 1.88 4.18
CA CYS A 532 19.59 1.98 2.76
C CYS A 532 18.67 0.84 2.33
N PHE A 533 17.48 1.15 1.82
CA PHE A 533 16.59 0.18 1.18
C PHE A 533 16.79 0.24 -0.33
N LEU A 534 17.26 -0.85 -0.92
CA LEU A 534 17.48 -1.00 -2.36
C LEU A 534 16.42 -1.94 -2.92
N TYR A 535 15.84 -1.59 -4.06
CA TYR A 535 14.75 -2.33 -4.69
C TYR A 535 14.92 -2.39 -6.20
N ASN A 536 14.79 -3.56 -6.80
CA ASN A 536 14.75 -3.71 -8.25
C ASN A 536 13.32 -3.54 -8.77
N GLU A 537 13.01 -2.36 -9.30
CA GLU A 537 11.74 -2.05 -9.98
C GLU A 537 11.66 -2.67 -11.39
N GLY A 538 12.80 -3.11 -11.95
CA GLY A 538 12.88 -3.68 -13.29
C GLY A 538 12.12 -4.99 -13.42
N GLY A 539 11.69 -5.31 -14.65
CA GLY A 539 10.98 -6.57 -14.95
C GLY A 539 11.87 -7.81 -14.93
N ASP A 540 13.20 -7.63 -14.97
CA ASP A 540 14.19 -8.68 -15.07
C ASP A 540 15.16 -8.66 -13.88
N ALA A 541 15.83 -9.79 -13.63
CA ALA A 541 16.94 -9.87 -12.70
C ALA A 541 18.10 -8.96 -13.14
N VAL A 542 18.74 -8.31 -12.18
CA VAL A 542 19.87 -7.42 -12.42
C VAL A 542 21.05 -7.81 -11.55
N GLN A 543 22.24 -7.78 -12.14
CA GLN A 543 23.50 -7.72 -11.40
C GLN A 543 24.11 -6.35 -11.65
N SER A 544 24.33 -5.60 -10.57
CA SER A 544 24.81 -4.24 -10.65
C SER A 544 25.75 -3.93 -9.50
N ARG A 545 26.44 -2.81 -9.60
CA ARG A 545 27.28 -2.29 -8.53
C ARG A 545 26.77 -0.94 -8.08
N ILE A 546 26.49 -0.86 -6.79
CA ILE A 546 25.86 0.29 -6.17
C ILE A 546 26.86 0.99 -5.25
N GLY A 547 26.97 2.31 -5.43
CA GLY A 547 27.74 3.21 -4.58
C GLY A 547 26.82 3.98 -3.63
N ILE A 548 27.16 3.99 -2.34
CA ILE A 548 26.52 4.80 -1.30
C ILE A 548 27.57 5.74 -0.69
N PRO A 549 27.25 7.03 -0.44
CA PRO A 549 28.21 8.02 0.07
C PRO A 549 28.42 7.86 1.59
N ASP A 550 28.83 6.67 2.03
CA ASP A 550 29.10 6.30 3.42
C ASP A 550 30.26 5.31 3.47
N ILE A 551 31.33 5.63 4.19
CA ILE A 551 32.57 4.81 4.26
C ILE A 551 32.65 3.93 5.51
N ARG A 552 31.58 3.91 6.32
CA ARG A 552 31.52 3.13 7.57
C ARG A 552 31.29 1.65 7.28
N ASN A 553 31.30 0.81 8.33
CA ASN A 553 31.08 -0.63 8.17
C ASN A 553 29.68 -0.87 7.59
N ALA A 554 29.60 -1.70 6.55
CA ALA A 554 28.35 -2.04 5.89
C ALA A 554 27.93 -3.49 6.19
N TYR A 555 26.63 -3.70 6.42
CA TYR A 555 26.04 -5.01 6.66
C TYR A 555 24.72 -5.12 5.90
N VAL A 556 24.46 -6.27 5.28
CA VAL A 556 23.14 -6.58 4.72
C VAL A 556 22.26 -7.09 5.85
N CYS A 557 21.06 -6.53 6.02
CA CYS A 557 20.04 -7.05 6.92
C CYS A 557 19.18 -8.07 6.17
N ASP A 558 19.27 -9.33 6.55
CA ASP A 558 18.44 -10.38 5.97
C ASP A 558 16.99 -10.20 6.42
N ILE A 559 16.10 -9.95 5.47
CA ILE A 559 14.67 -9.72 5.73
C ILE A 559 13.99 -11.03 6.17
N GLN A 560 14.49 -12.21 5.77
CA GLN A 560 13.90 -13.50 6.13
C GLN A 560 14.17 -13.86 7.60
N THR A 561 15.40 -13.63 8.08
CA THR A 561 15.80 -14.04 9.44
C THR A 561 15.98 -12.90 10.44
N GLY A 562 16.19 -11.67 9.97
CA GLY A 562 16.57 -10.54 10.81
C GLY A 562 18.07 -10.50 11.16
N GLU A 563 18.89 -11.39 10.59
CA GLU A 563 20.33 -11.45 10.84
C GLU A 563 21.11 -10.40 10.03
N TYR A 564 22.31 -10.04 10.51
CA TYR A 564 23.28 -9.31 9.71
C TYR A 564 24.13 -10.27 8.90
N LEU A 565 24.26 -9.99 7.62
CA LEU A 565 25.18 -10.63 6.69
C LEU A 565 26.33 -9.68 6.36
N SER A 566 27.48 -10.25 6.00
CA SER A 566 28.64 -9.49 5.51
C SER A 566 28.26 -8.70 4.26
N CYS A 567 28.70 -7.45 4.15
CA CYS A 567 28.65 -6.70 2.89
C CYS A 567 30.08 -6.42 2.45
N ASN A 568 30.52 -7.00 1.33
CA ASN A 568 31.87 -6.78 0.82
C ASN A 568 31.94 -5.45 0.07
N THR A 569 32.39 -4.41 0.76
CA THR A 569 32.52 -3.07 0.19
C THR A 569 33.95 -2.74 -0.21
N TYR A 570 34.11 -1.93 -1.26
CA TYR A 570 35.33 -1.18 -1.53
C TYR A 570 35.05 0.32 -1.49
N THR A 571 36.03 1.12 -1.08
CA THR A 571 35.85 2.57 -0.90
C THR A 571 36.62 3.36 -1.97
N GLU A 572 35.97 4.36 -2.57
CA GLU A 572 36.56 5.30 -3.52
C GLU A 572 35.90 6.68 -3.37
N ASN A 573 36.69 7.76 -3.22
CA ASN A 573 36.21 9.15 -3.13
C ASN A 573 35.07 9.40 -2.11
N ASP A 574 35.14 8.81 -0.92
CA ASP A 574 34.10 8.84 0.13
C ASP A 574 32.81 8.06 -0.16
N TRP A 575 32.83 7.19 -1.17
CA TRP A 575 31.76 6.25 -1.48
C TRP A 575 32.16 4.82 -1.14
N SER A 576 31.25 4.05 -0.57
CA SER A 576 31.36 2.59 -0.50
C SER A 576 30.56 1.95 -1.61
N PHE A 577 31.20 1.04 -2.33
CA PHE A 577 30.63 0.31 -3.44
C PHE A 577 30.54 -1.18 -3.11
N PHE A 578 29.42 -1.80 -3.48
CA PHE A 578 29.19 -3.23 -3.33
C PHE A 578 28.38 -3.76 -4.53
N ASP A 579 28.60 -5.03 -4.84
CA ASP A 579 27.87 -5.72 -5.91
C ASP A 579 26.54 -6.25 -5.35
N VAL A 580 25.47 -6.12 -6.14
CA VAL A 580 24.15 -6.66 -5.83
C VAL A 580 23.66 -7.54 -6.98
N LYS A 581 22.95 -8.61 -6.65
CA LYS A 581 22.19 -9.41 -7.59
C LYS A 581 20.75 -9.48 -7.08
N LEU A 582 19.82 -8.86 -7.81
CA LEU A 582 18.43 -8.73 -7.40
C LEU A 582 17.50 -9.23 -8.49
N GLU A 583 16.60 -10.14 -8.15
CA GLU A 583 15.48 -10.55 -8.99
C GLU A 583 14.49 -9.39 -9.18
N SER A 584 13.58 -9.53 -10.14
CA SER A 584 12.47 -8.58 -10.34
C SER A 584 11.64 -8.46 -9.05
N GLY A 585 11.44 -7.23 -8.60
CA GLY A 585 10.70 -6.94 -7.38
C GLY A 585 11.46 -7.19 -6.07
N GLU A 586 12.68 -7.71 -6.11
CA GLU A 586 13.48 -8.02 -4.91
C GLU A 586 14.02 -6.74 -4.26
N SER A 587 14.22 -6.79 -2.94
CA SER A 587 14.79 -5.70 -2.16
C SER A 587 15.80 -6.21 -1.14
N ILE A 588 16.85 -5.43 -0.89
CA ILE A 588 17.79 -5.63 0.22
C ILE A 588 17.87 -4.38 1.10
N ILE A 589 18.30 -4.58 2.34
CA ILE A 589 18.53 -3.49 3.28
C ILE A 589 20.01 -3.52 3.68
N VAL A 590 20.70 -2.40 3.48
CA VAL A 590 22.11 -2.24 3.88
C VAL A 590 22.20 -1.21 5.00
N VAL A 591 22.87 -1.57 6.09
CA VAL A 591 23.09 -0.69 7.25
C VAL A 591 24.56 -0.31 7.33
N PHE A 592 24.82 0.99 7.37
CA PHE A 592 26.13 1.59 7.60
C PHE A 592 26.24 2.11 9.03
N THR A 593 27.27 1.70 9.76
CA THR A 593 27.50 2.10 11.15
C THR A 593 28.99 2.09 11.51
N ASP A 594 29.36 2.94 12.46
CA ASP A 594 30.71 2.94 13.06
C ASP A 594 30.94 1.69 13.93
N GLU A 595 29.87 1.05 14.39
CA GLU A 595 29.95 -0.15 15.21
C GLU A 595 30.41 -1.37 14.39
N LYS A 596 31.18 -2.25 15.04
CA LYS A 596 31.51 -3.57 14.49
C LYS A 596 30.46 -4.57 14.96
N LEU A 597 29.49 -4.83 14.10
CA LEU A 597 28.39 -5.76 14.39
C LEU A 597 28.83 -7.22 14.20
N SER A 598 28.17 -8.14 14.91
CA SER A 598 28.29 -9.57 14.62
C SER A 598 27.44 -9.91 13.39
N TYR A 599 28.06 -10.57 12.41
CA TYR A 599 27.44 -10.93 11.13
C TYR A 599 27.78 -12.37 10.72
N LYS A 600 27.02 -12.91 9.77
CA LYS A 600 27.32 -14.16 9.06
C LYS A 600 27.82 -13.86 7.64
N ALA A 601 28.54 -14.79 7.03
CA ALA A 601 28.87 -14.65 5.61
C ALA A 601 27.59 -14.64 4.75
N GLU A 602 27.55 -13.78 3.74
CA GLU A 602 26.39 -13.60 2.84
C GLU A 602 26.15 -14.85 1.99
N ASP A 603 27.21 -15.37 1.36
CA ASP A 603 27.17 -16.63 0.63
C ASP A 603 28.59 -17.23 0.55
N CYS A 604 28.74 -18.44 1.07
CA CYS A 604 29.81 -19.35 0.65
C CYS A 604 29.13 -20.67 0.32
N THR A 605 28.74 -20.85 -0.94
CA THR A 605 28.28 -22.15 -1.44
C THR A 605 29.43 -23.14 -1.36
N GLY A 606 29.48 -23.89 -0.25
CA GLY A 606 30.47 -24.94 -0.05
C GLY A 606 30.02 -26.24 -0.71
N LEU A 607 28.83 -26.70 -0.36
CA LEU A 607 28.28 -27.98 -0.79
C LEU A 607 26.88 -27.80 -1.39
N ILE A 608 26.70 -28.26 -2.62
CA ILE A 608 25.38 -28.37 -3.25
C ILE A 608 24.96 -29.83 -3.21
N VAL A 609 23.83 -30.13 -2.57
CA VAL A 609 23.27 -31.48 -2.46
C VAL A 609 22.01 -31.55 -3.31
N LYS A 610 22.02 -32.44 -4.30
CA LYS A 610 20.86 -32.71 -5.15
C LYS A 610 19.81 -33.52 -4.37
N ILE A 611 18.54 -33.20 -4.57
CA ILE A 611 17.44 -33.99 -4.05
C ILE A 611 17.09 -35.08 -5.05
N GLU A 612 17.09 -36.32 -4.57
CA GLU A 612 16.88 -37.53 -5.36
C GLU A 612 15.48 -38.11 -5.12
N ASN A 613 15.01 -38.91 -6.08
CA ASN A 613 13.76 -39.67 -5.98
C ASN A 613 12.54 -38.79 -5.67
N VAL A 614 12.50 -37.58 -6.25
CA VAL A 614 11.40 -36.63 -6.04
C VAL A 614 10.14 -37.13 -6.73
N ASN A 615 9.10 -37.37 -5.94
CA ASN A 615 7.82 -37.89 -6.40
C ASN A 615 6.68 -37.08 -5.79
N SER A 616 5.66 -36.76 -6.59
CA SER A 616 4.37 -36.38 -6.03
C SER A 616 3.81 -37.55 -5.20
N ILE A 617 3.14 -37.22 -4.09
CA ILE A 617 2.51 -38.17 -3.18
C ILE A 617 1.01 -37.93 -3.01
N GLY A 618 0.53 -36.72 -3.27
CA GLY A 618 -0.87 -36.35 -3.15
C GLY A 618 -1.15 -34.94 -3.62
N PHE A 619 -2.45 -34.62 -3.69
CA PHE A 619 -2.93 -33.29 -3.98
C PHE A 619 -4.10 -32.94 -3.05
N LYS A 620 -4.36 -31.64 -2.88
CA LYS A 620 -5.56 -31.07 -2.28
C LYS A 620 -6.11 -30.01 -3.23
N ARG A 621 -7.25 -30.29 -3.84
CA ARG A 621 -7.96 -29.38 -4.75
C ARG A 621 -8.95 -28.53 -3.96
N TYR A 622 -9.01 -27.25 -4.28
CA TYR A 622 -9.99 -26.30 -3.77
C TYR A 622 -11.04 -26.07 -4.86
N ARG A 623 -12.31 -26.11 -4.49
CA ARG A 623 -13.43 -25.86 -5.40
C ARG A 623 -14.37 -24.86 -4.82
N LEU A 624 -14.81 -23.92 -5.65
CA LEU A 624 -15.81 -22.96 -5.26
C LEU A 624 -17.20 -23.64 -5.20
N CYS A 625 -17.90 -23.46 -4.10
CA CYS A 625 -19.21 -24.06 -3.79
C CYS A 625 -20.14 -23.02 -3.14
N GLU A 626 -21.41 -23.37 -2.94
CA GLU A 626 -22.40 -22.47 -2.31
C GLU A 626 -22.00 -22.10 -0.87
N ASP A 627 -21.44 -23.03 -0.09
CA ASP A 627 -21.01 -22.78 1.29
C ASP A 627 -19.59 -22.19 1.41
N GLY A 628 -18.96 -21.82 0.30
CA GLY A 628 -17.58 -21.33 0.26
C GLY A 628 -16.65 -22.26 -0.52
N PHE A 629 -15.38 -22.35 -0.09
CA PHE A 629 -14.43 -23.28 -0.71
C PHE A 629 -14.52 -24.67 -0.08
N ALA A 630 -14.80 -25.68 -0.90
CA ALA A 630 -14.70 -27.08 -0.52
C ALA A 630 -13.36 -27.66 -0.95
N THR A 631 -12.82 -28.59 -0.16
CA THR A 631 -11.53 -29.23 -0.49
C THR A 631 -11.68 -30.72 -0.73
N ASN A 632 -11.00 -31.24 -1.75
CA ASN A 632 -10.89 -32.68 -2.03
C ASN A 632 -9.42 -33.07 -2.13
N SER A 633 -9.03 -34.14 -1.43
CA SER A 633 -7.66 -34.67 -1.48
C SER A 633 -7.61 -36.02 -2.16
N GLY A 634 -6.52 -36.26 -2.87
CA GLY A 634 -6.26 -37.53 -3.54
C GLY A 634 -4.79 -37.90 -3.53
N ARG A 635 -4.49 -39.16 -3.89
CA ARG A 635 -3.12 -39.62 -4.12
C ARG A 635 -2.70 -39.29 -5.54
N LEU A 636 -1.43 -38.92 -5.69
CA LEU A 636 -0.78 -38.70 -6.97
C LEU A 636 0.61 -39.31 -6.89
N HIS A 637 0.99 -40.11 -7.87
CA HIS A 637 2.29 -40.78 -7.90
C HIS A 637 2.91 -40.56 -9.29
N LYS A 638 3.59 -39.44 -9.41
CA LYS A 638 4.30 -39.00 -10.61
C LYS A 638 5.69 -38.53 -10.22
N GLU A 639 6.68 -39.10 -10.86
CA GLU A 639 8.08 -38.72 -10.72
C GLU A 639 8.31 -37.30 -11.26
N TYR A 640 9.16 -36.54 -10.58
CA TYR A 640 9.60 -35.22 -11.00
C TYR A 640 10.91 -35.32 -11.78
N PHE A 641 10.87 -34.84 -13.03
CA PHE A 641 12.02 -34.84 -13.94
C PHE A 641 12.44 -33.42 -14.34
N GLY A 642 12.40 -32.48 -13.40
CA GLY A 642 12.72 -31.06 -13.64
C GLY A 642 11.56 -30.22 -14.16
N GLU A 643 10.37 -30.80 -14.32
CA GLU A 643 9.15 -30.09 -14.67
C GLU A 643 7.92 -30.82 -14.12
N PHE A 644 6.98 -30.06 -13.56
CA PHE A 644 5.67 -30.53 -13.16
C PHE A 644 4.60 -29.46 -13.32
N SER A 645 3.87 -29.50 -14.44
CA SER A 645 2.72 -28.63 -14.70
C SER A 645 1.44 -29.20 -14.07
N PHE A 646 0.72 -28.39 -13.29
CA PHE A 646 -0.56 -28.78 -12.70
C PHE A 646 -1.62 -29.02 -13.78
N GLU A 647 -1.68 -28.16 -14.81
CA GLU A 647 -2.60 -28.33 -15.93
C GLU A 647 -2.44 -29.72 -16.58
N LYS A 648 -1.19 -30.12 -16.85
CA LYS A 648 -0.87 -31.39 -17.51
C LYS A 648 -1.33 -32.61 -16.72
N TYR A 649 -1.21 -32.59 -15.40
CA TYR A 649 -1.46 -33.76 -14.55
C TYR A 649 -2.82 -33.76 -13.85
N LEU A 650 -3.38 -32.59 -13.59
CA LEU A 650 -4.59 -32.41 -12.76
C LEU A 650 -5.70 -31.65 -13.49
N GLY A 651 -5.43 -31.09 -14.68
CA GLY A 651 -6.37 -30.35 -15.50
C GLY A 651 -6.23 -28.83 -15.34
N LYS A 652 -6.59 -28.09 -16.40
CA LYS A 652 -6.52 -26.62 -16.43
C LYS A 652 -7.34 -25.92 -15.33
N ASP A 653 -8.38 -26.59 -14.83
CA ASP A 653 -9.27 -26.12 -13.78
C ASP A 653 -8.73 -26.40 -12.36
N PHE A 654 -7.51 -26.91 -12.22
CA PHE A 654 -6.96 -27.23 -10.93
C PHE A 654 -6.52 -25.95 -10.20
N SER A 655 -7.19 -25.61 -9.11
CA SER A 655 -6.66 -24.75 -8.04
C SER A 655 -6.39 -25.59 -6.81
N GLY A 656 -5.19 -25.49 -6.26
CA GLY A 656 -4.84 -26.17 -5.02
C GLY A 656 -3.37 -26.47 -4.84
N GLU A 657 -3.13 -27.55 -4.09
CA GLU A 657 -1.83 -27.92 -3.55
C GLU A 657 -1.43 -29.30 -4.08
N VAL A 658 -0.15 -29.48 -4.42
CA VAL A 658 0.46 -30.77 -4.74
C VAL A 658 1.65 -30.99 -3.83
N THR A 659 1.64 -32.10 -3.09
CA THR A 659 2.72 -32.47 -2.18
C THR A 659 3.65 -33.46 -2.84
N PHE A 660 4.95 -33.21 -2.67
CA PHE A 660 6.05 -34.01 -3.16
C PHE A 660 6.91 -34.51 -1.99
N SER A 661 7.60 -35.62 -2.21
CA SER A 661 8.62 -36.14 -1.29
C SER A 661 9.87 -36.52 -2.07
N GLY A 662 11.02 -36.22 -1.50
CA GLY A 662 12.33 -36.65 -2.00
C GLY A 662 13.28 -36.96 -0.85
N ASN A 663 14.46 -37.46 -1.17
CA ASN A 663 15.52 -37.72 -0.19
C ASN A 663 16.85 -37.14 -0.67
N PHE A 664 17.74 -36.84 0.27
CA PHE A 664 19.07 -36.33 -0.05
C PHE A 664 20.08 -36.76 1.02
N LYS A 665 21.37 -36.69 0.70
CA LYS A 665 22.44 -37.15 1.58
C LYS A 665 23.34 -36.02 2.03
N ILE A 666 23.44 -35.82 3.35
CA ILE A 666 24.39 -34.90 3.95
C ILE A 666 25.68 -35.66 4.31
N PRO A 667 26.86 -35.23 3.80
CA PRO A 667 28.12 -35.85 4.14
C PRO A 667 28.50 -35.58 5.61
N ASP A 668 29.53 -36.27 6.09
CA ASP A 668 30.08 -36.07 7.44
C ASP A 668 30.84 -34.75 7.53
N ALA A 669 30.09 -33.65 7.62
CA ALA A 669 30.62 -32.29 7.66
C ALA A 669 29.80 -31.45 8.65
N LYS A 670 30.46 -30.51 9.33
CA LYS A 670 29.77 -29.52 10.15
C LYS A 670 29.19 -28.45 9.22
N ILE A 671 27.86 -28.40 9.14
CA ILE A 671 27.12 -27.41 8.37
C ILE A 671 26.88 -26.17 9.23
N GLU A 672 27.23 -24.99 8.71
CA GLU A 672 27.05 -23.70 9.42
C GLU A 672 25.79 -22.96 8.95
N ASN A 673 25.47 -23.03 7.66
CA ASN A 673 24.26 -22.49 7.07
C ASN A 673 23.68 -23.49 6.06
N ALA A 674 22.36 -23.54 5.95
CA ALA A 674 21.67 -24.42 5.03
C ALA A 674 20.48 -23.69 4.40
N TYR A 675 20.29 -23.93 3.10
CA TYR A 675 19.24 -23.33 2.30
C TYR A 675 18.55 -24.39 1.45
N PHE A 676 17.22 -24.35 1.41
CA PHE A 676 16.44 -25.07 0.42
C PHE A 676 16.21 -24.15 -0.78
N VAL A 677 16.51 -24.61 -1.98
CA VAL A 677 16.42 -23.80 -3.21
C VAL A 677 15.60 -24.52 -4.26
N MET A 678 14.66 -23.80 -4.84
CA MET A 678 13.89 -24.16 -6.03
C MET A 678 14.25 -23.19 -7.14
N GLU A 679 14.39 -23.66 -8.37
CA GLU A 679 14.67 -22.79 -9.50
C GLU A 679 13.45 -21.95 -9.87
N GLN A 680 12.29 -22.58 -10.03
CA GLN A 680 11.04 -21.88 -10.34
C GLN A 680 9.82 -22.57 -9.72
N VAL A 681 8.95 -21.75 -9.15
CA VAL A 681 7.65 -22.15 -8.61
C VAL A 681 6.60 -21.21 -9.19
N GLU A 682 5.45 -21.72 -9.60
CA GLU A 682 4.33 -20.87 -10.02
C GLU A 682 3.40 -20.65 -8.83
N CYS A 683 3.53 -19.47 -8.19
CA CYS A 683 2.86 -18.98 -6.96
C CYS A 683 3.64 -19.16 -5.66
N CYS A 684 3.64 -20.33 -5.01
CA CYS A 684 4.44 -20.54 -3.79
C CYS A 684 4.61 -22.01 -3.39
N ALA A 685 5.54 -22.27 -2.46
CA ALA A 685 5.73 -23.59 -1.87
C ALA A 685 5.98 -23.54 -0.35
N ALA A 686 5.52 -24.55 0.37
CA ALA A 686 5.84 -24.82 1.77
C ALA A 686 6.78 -26.01 1.87
N VAL A 687 7.79 -25.95 2.75
CA VAL A 687 8.85 -26.99 2.80
C VAL A 687 9.03 -27.53 4.21
N GLU A 688 9.21 -28.83 4.30
CA GLU A 688 9.54 -29.58 5.50
C GLU A 688 10.76 -30.46 5.26
N ILE A 689 11.70 -30.45 6.21
CA ILE A 689 12.86 -31.35 6.23
C ILE A 689 12.81 -32.16 7.52
N ASN A 690 12.92 -33.49 7.41
CA ASN A 690 12.86 -34.41 8.55
C ASN A 690 11.64 -34.18 9.47
N ASN A 691 10.48 -33.87 8.85
CA ASN A 691 9.20 -33.55 9.51
C ASN A 691 9.19 -32.22 10.30
N ILE A 692 10.12 -31.31 10.02
CA ILE A 692 10.16 -29.96 10.58
C ILE A 692 9.87 -28.96 9.46
N HIS A 693 8.83 -28.14 9.62
CA HIS A 693 8.52 -27.05 8.69
C HIS A 693 9.60 -25.98 8.76
N ILE A 694 10.22 -25.70 7.61
CA ILE A 694 11.35 -24.75 7.53
C ILE A 694 10.95 -23.38 6.96
N GLY A 695 9.75 -23.25 6.40
CA GLY A 695 9.22 -21.98 5.86
C GLY A 695 8.61 -22.11 4.46
N TYR A 696 8.48 -20.96 3.81
CA TYR A 696 7.83 -20.83 2.50
C TYR A 696 8.74 -20.19 1.45
N ALA A 697 8.70 -20.72 0.23
CA ALA A 697 9.29 -20.12 -0.96
C ALA A 697 8.19 -19.29 -1.64
N LEU A 698 8.16 -17.99 -1.34
CA LEU A 698 7.08 -17.07 -1.76
C LEU A 698 7.32 -16.43 -3.11
N HIS A 699 8.59 -16.18 -3.45
CA HIS A 699 8.99 -15.37 -4.60
C HIS A 699 10.46 -15.62 -4.96
N PRO A 700 10.92 -15.27 -6.19
CA PRO A 700 12.31 -15.36 -6.62
C PRO A 700 13.25 -14.46 -5.81
N PRO A 701 14.48 -14.90 -5.48
CA PRO A 701 14.93 -16.29 -5.62
C PRO A 701 14.16 -17.19 -4.65
N TYR A 702 13.66 -18.34 -5.13
CA TYR A 702 12.87 -19.28 -4.33
C TYR A 702 13.78 -20.07 -3.37
N ARG A 703 14.23 -19.38 -2.33
CA ARG A 703 15.26 -19.82 -1.38
C ARG A 703 14.78 -19.64 0.05
N ILE A 704 14.97 -20.66 0.87
CA ILE A 704 14.57 -20.67 2.29
C ILE A 704 15.79 -20.99 3.14
N LYS A 705 16.20 -20.04 3.98
CA LYS A 705 17.22 -20.29 5.01
C LYS A 705 16.62 -21.06 6.17
N PHE A 706 17.31 -22.07 6.68
CA PHE A 706 16.84 -22.86 7.82
C PHE A 706 17.98 -23.28 8.76
N ASP A 707 17.62 -23.68 9.98
CA ASP A 707 18.57 -24.14 10.99
C ASP A 707 19.21 -25.48 10.57
N PRO A 708 20.55 -25.54 10.36
CA PRO A 708 21.23 -26.78 9.99
C PRO A 708 21.10 -27.91 11.02
N SER A 709 20.71 -27.62 12.26
CA SER A 709 20.49 -28.65 13.30
C SER A 709 19.39 -29.65 12.95
N ILE A 710 18.52 -29.30 12.00
CA ILE A 710 17.46 -30.16 11.44
C ILE A 710 18.03 -31.30 10.60
N LEU A 711 19.25 -31.15 10.07
CA LEU A 711 19.88 -32.12 9.17
C LEU A 711 20.49 -33.29 9.95
N GLU A 712 20.25 -34.50 9.46
CA GLU A 712 20.89 -35.72 9.93
C GLU A 712 22.12 -36.04 9.07
N LYS A 713 23.12 -36.71 9.67
CA LYS A 713 24.24 -37.26 8.91
C LYS A 713 23.76 -38.44 8.07
N GLY A 714 24.00 -38.39 6.76
CA GLY A 714 23.53 -39.42 5.83
C GLY A 714 22.17 -39.05 5.22
N GLU A 715 21.23 -40.00 5.22
CA GLU A 715 19.92 -39.85 4.58
C GLU A 715 19.05 -38.82 5.30
N ASN A 716 18.44 -37.91 4.53
CA ASN A 716 17.47 -36.94 4.99
C ASN A 716 16.25 -36.99 4.07
N LYS A 717 15.09 -36.64 4.62
CA LYS A 717 13.85 -36.58 3.85
C LYS A 717 13.39 -35.14 3.72
N VAL A 718 12.95 -34.79 2.51
CA VAL A 718 12.22 -33.55 2.26
C VAL A 718 10.79 -33.86 1.83
N VAL A 719 9.85 -33.07 2.32
CA VAL A 719 8.48 -32.98 1.84
C VAL A 719 8.22 -31.53 1.51
N PHE A 720 7.68 -31.25 0.32
CA PHE A 720 7.31 -29.88 -0.03
C PHE A 720 5.96 -29.88 -0.73
N THR A 721 5.17 -28.85 -0.45
CA THR A 721 3.85 -28.64 -1.04
C THR A 721 3.91 -27.40 -1.91
N VAL A 722 3.62 -27.56 -3.20
CA VAL A 722 3.52 -26.45 -4.15
C VAL A 722 2.05 -26.10 -4.31
N ALA A 723 1.71 -24.82 -4.27
CA ALA A 723 0.35 -24.36 -4.54
C ALA A 723 0.32 -23.36 -5.66
N ASN A 724 -0.70 -23.46 -6.50
CA ASN A 724 -1.10 -22.38 -7.39
C ASN A 724 -2.19 -21.54 -6.75
N SER A 725 -2.69 -20.55 -7.49
CA SER A 725 -3.73 -19.65 -6.99
C SER A 725 -5.15 -20.24 -7.13
N VAL A 726 -6.15 -19.58 -6.53
CA VAL A 726 -7.58 -19.92 -6.76
C VAL A 726 -8.14 -19.41 -8.09
N ALA A 727 -7.32 -18.74 -8.91
CA ALA A 727 -7.77 -18.11 -10.15
C ALA A 727 -8.40 -19.11 -11.14
N ASN A 728 -7.88 -20.35 -11.22
CA ASN A 728 -8.40 -21.36 -12.15
C ASN A 728 -9.88 -21.67 -11.87
N GLU A 729 -10.32 -21.66 -10.60
CA GLU A 729 -11.73 -21.84 -10.24
C GLU A 729 -12.58 -20.65 -10.70
N TYR A 730 -12.08 -19.41 -10.63
CA TYR A 730 -12.80 -18.24 -11.15
C TYR A 730 -12.82 -18.19 -12.69
N VAL A 731 -11.80 -18.73 -13.35
CA VAL A 731 -11.68 -18.71 -14.81
C VAL A 731 -12.46 -19.84 -15.48
N TYR A 732 -12.40 -21.05 -14.92
CA TYR A 732 -12.91 -22.25 -15.58
C TYR A 732 -14.21 -22.80 -14.98
N SER A 733 -14.61 -22.37 -13.78
CA SER A 733 -15.93 -22.75 -13.24
C SER A 733 -17.04 -21.87 -13.81
N ASP A 734 -18.23 -22.46 -13.95
CA ASP A 734 -19.45 -21.77 -14.40
C ASP A 734 -20.34 -21.34 -13.22
N ASN A 735 -19.82 -21.42 -11.99
CA ASN A 735 -20.59 -21.23 -10.76
C ASN A 735 -21.17 -19.81 -10.60
N GLU A 736 -20.57 -18.82 -11.27
CA GLU A 736 -21.06 -17.43 -11.28
C GLU A 736 -22.44 -17.28 -11.93
N LYS A 737 -22.83 -18.20 -12.83
CA LYS A 737 -24.13 -18.20 -13.52
C LYS A 737 -25.32 -18.37 -12.57
N ASN A 738 -25.07 -18.79 -11.33
CA ASN A 738 -26.08 -18.94 -10.29
C ASN A 738 -26.44 -17.61 -9.61
N TYR A 739 -25.73 -16.52 -9.92
CA TYR A 739 -25.90 -15.22 -9.28
C TYR A 739 -26.24 -14.13 -10.29
N THR A 740 -26.94 -13.09 -9.84
CA THR A 740 -27.24 -11.93 -10.67
C THR A 740 -26.02 -11.00 -10.78
N GLU A 741 -26.02 -10.12 -11.78
CA GLU A 741 -24.97 -9.11 -11.96
C GLU A 741 -24.81 -8.22 -10.71
N ALA A 742 -25.92 -7.85 -10.05
CA ALA A 742 -25.90 -7.07 -8.82
C ALA A 742 -25.24 -7.83 -7.65
N GLN A 743 -25.43 -9.16 -7.58
CA GLN A 743 -24.82 -10.01 -6.55
C GLN A 743 -23.33 -10.22 -6.76
N LEU A 744 -22.89 -10.39 -8.01
CA LEU A 744 -21.46 -10.48 -8.33
C LEU A 744 -20.75 -9.12 -8.17
N GLY A 745 -21.47 -8.04 -8.46
CA GLY A 745 -21.00 -6.67 -8.33
C GLY A 745 -20.02 -6.24 -9.42
N THR A 746 -19.70 -4.96 -9.44
CA THR A 746 -18.84 -4.36 -10.47
C THR A 746 -17.39 -4.84 -10.41
N TYR A 747 -16.85 -5.05 -9.20
CA TYR A 747 -15.47 -5.47 -9.00
C TYR A 747 -15.18 -6.89 -9.48
N HIS A 748 -16.17 -7.78 -9.42
CA HIS A 748 -16.02 -9.12 -9.98
C HIS A 748 -15.70 -9.07 -11.48
N ARG A 749 -16.39 -8.21 -12.24
CA ARG A 749 -16.13 -8.05 -13.68
C ARG A 749 -14.74 -7.50 -13.98
N MET A 750 -14.27 -6.53 -13.19
CA MET A 750 -12.93 -5.97 -13.36
C MET A 750 -11.85 -7.04 -13.14
N THR A 751 -12.02 -7.82 -12.06
CA THR A 751 -11.05 -8.84 -11.67
C THR A 751 -11.09 -10.10 -12.54
N GLN A 752 -12.20 -10.40 -13.22
CA GLN A 752 -12.30 -11.57 -14.11
C GLN A 752 -11.23 -11.58 -15.21
N GLY A 753 -10.88 -10.41 -15.77
CA GLY A 753 -9.77 -10.29 -16.72
C GLY A 753 -8.41 -10.53 -16.08
N TYR A 754 -8.26 -10.16 -14.81
CA TYR A 754 -7.03 -10.28 -14.03
C TYR A 754 -6.73 -11.72 -13.59
N GLU A 755 -7.77 -12.54 -13.37
CA GLU A 755 -7.59 -13.95 -12.99
C GLU A 755 -6.83 -14.74 -14.06
N GLN A 756 -6.95 -14.38 -15.34
CA GLN A 756 -6.25 -15.05 -16.44
C GLN A 756 -4.72 -15.01 -16.29
N ASP A 757 -4.19 -13.96 -15.66
CA ASP A 757 -2.74 -13.82 -15.45
C ASP A 757 -2.23 -14.69 -14.28
N MET A 758 -3.14 -15.33 -13.53
CA MET A 758 -2.84 -16.05 -12.29
C MET A 758 -3.16 -17.55 -12.34
N ILE A 759 -3.44 -18.09 -13.54
CA ILE A 759 -3.86 -19.50 -13.71
C ILE A 759 -2.71 -20.51 -13.76
N SER A 760 -1.46 -20.03 -13.84
CA SER A 760 -0.28 -20.90 -13.89
C SER A 760 -0.10 -21.65 -12.57
N GLY A 761 0.55 -22.80 -12.62
CA GLY A 761 0.68 -23.70 -11.49
C GLY A 761 1.62 -24.86 -11.78
N GLY A 762 2.65 -25.00 -10.95
CA GLY A 762 3.67 -26.01 -11.15
C GLY A 762 5.01 -25.66 -10.51
N ILE A 763 5.96 -26.55 -10.75
CA ILE A 763 7.36 -26.44 -10.30
C ILE A 763 8.28 -26.85 -11.46
N TYR A 764 9.33 -26.09 -11.67
CA TYR A 764 10.23 -26.23 -12.82
C TYR A 764 11.69 -26.03 -12.39
N GLY A 765 12.59 -26.74 -13.07
CA GLY A 765 14.03 -26.68 -12.85
C GLY A 765 14.53 -27.52 -11.67
N ASP A 766 15.74 -27.22 -11.21
CA ASP A 766 16.40 -27.98 -10.17
C ASP A 766 15.87 -27.67 -8.76
N ILE A 767 15.92 -28.69 -7.90
CA ILE A 767 15.63 -28.58 -6.46
C ILE A 767 16.85 -29.12 -5.70
N LYS A 768 17.37 -28.32 -4.78
CA LYS A 768 18.64 -28.61 -4.11
C LYS A 768 18.68 -28.06 -2.68
N ILE A 769 19.59 -28.63 -1.89
CA ILE A 769 20.06 -28.04 -0.65
C ILE A 769 21.41 -27.39 -0.91
N GLU A 770 21.56 -26.14 -0.52
CA GLU A 770 22.85 -25.45 -0.50
C GLU A 770 23.33 -25.33 0.94
N CYS A 771 24.54 -25.83 1.21
CA CYS A 771 25.14 -25.84 2.53
C CYS A 771 26.48 -25.09 2.53
N GLU A 772 26.71 -24.36 3.61
CA GLU A 772 28.03 -23.85 3.98
C GLU A 772 28.69 -24.82 4.97
N ILE A 773 29.93 -25.23 4.67
CA ILE A 773 30.70 -26.14 5.52
C ILE A 773 31.75 -25.35 6.28
N ALA A 774 31.87 -25.60 7.58
CA ALA A 774 32.94 -25.04 8.40
C ALA A 774 34.31 -25.45 7.85
N VAL A 775 35.05 -24.52 7.25
CA VAL A 775 36.46 -24.75 6.91
C VAL A 775 37.23 -24.79 8.23
N LYS A 776 37.95 -25.88 8.52
CA LYS A 776 38.92 -25.90 9.62
C LYS A 776 39.88 -24.72 9.41
N LYS A 777 39.75 -23.66 10.21
CA LYS A 777 40.83 -22.68 10.34
C LYS A 777 42.05 -23.46 10.80
N ASN A 778 43.00 -23.67 9.88
CA ASN A 778 44.32 -24.14 10.28
C ASN A 778 44.90 -23.05 11.19
N GLU A 779 44.93 -23.32 12.49
CA GLU A 779 45.81 -22.63 13.42
C GLU A 779 47.24 -22.88 12.93
N ASN A 780 47.84 -21.88 12.28
CA ASN A 780 49.28 -21.78 12.06
C ASN A 780 49.69 -20.32 12.20
#